data_AF-A0A969KXC4-F1
#
_entry.id   AF-A0A969KXC4-F1
#
_cell.length_a   1.000
_cell.length_b   1.000
_cell.length_c   1.000
_cell.angle_alpha   90.00
_cell.angle_beta   90.00
_cell.angle_gamma   90.00
#
_symmetry.space_group_name_H-M   'P 1'
#
loop_
_entity.id
_entity.type
_entity.pdbx_description
1 polymer ?
#
loop_
_entity_poly.entity_id
_entity_poly.type
_entity_poly.pdbx_seq_one_letter_code
_entity_poly.pdbx_strand_id
1 'polypeptide(L)'
;MVEEINQIELNRIGFDSAEQEIEDLPAYYFDNDYYQKASSFSRKHVEFFFIGRTGSGKSAILEMVRQKKEDSLRVVNVTEEDFAVQLLLSSPAVSNIPSQYRELAFKTLWKYVIIVNILKVLYGDRFKWSNLIHGENREAYLLLNKFGELAKEQKTFTDQVFSFLQRIQEISIANIGGIKKQPVDSRNELYELFKILNDFEREGLAEHLSKKYVYILIDDLDKNWTGSKDNVDLVRCLFECIIQLGTKFYGNVKFVVALRTDIFRQLDFRQTEKIRPYVTEINWYDHQLRRIIELRLTSYWKCSLEKALSRFPNTVKNEDTFDFFIRRTMKRPRDIINFVNSCIEEANKRSAHYVSIQSVLATEKKYSRDRMVALIDEWKFVYPDLELWIESFAGRKFTINYSELEKIFEHENRPIKEIIDSLYEVGFIGYYSPEDERVNFSFFSTGKPGFDHTYHVHVAFFSYLDERAEALGRARHSRKNQESQAKQLREDMLDLFGRVLSDFPESVSVSSLKAVILEQAPEFDERKLGYRNFEEFLKDVSELVTLYVAKGITYVKTREIGDDPEQLSLAKEQEPKLCIDPLKLADAFDLVKQVLNAYPNGLTVAHLKHLMLQVDSTFDERSLGYNKFLKFLESAPEIVVLYKTKGAVYAKLIDYR
;
A
#
# COMPACT_ATOMS: atom_id res chain seq x y z
N MET A 1 -39.15 43.58 -4.15
CA MET A 1 -37.73 43.94 -3.97
C MET A 1 -37.07 43.40 -2.68
N VAL A 2 -37.72 42.50 -1.92
CA VAL A 2 -37.08 41.79 -0.77
C VAL A 2 -36.85 40.29 -1.07
N GLU A 3 -37.36 39.78 -2.19
CA GLU A 3 -37.28 38.36 -2.56
C GLU A 3 -36.07 37.98 -3.45
N GLU A 4 -35.31 38.95 -3.97
CA GLU A 4 -34.15 38.66 -4.85
C GLU A 4 -32.80 38.53 -4.10
N ILE A 5 -32.79 38.61 -2.75
CA ILE A 5 -31.53 38.80 -1.99
C ILE A 5 -30.84 37.48 -1.51
N ASN A 6 -31.45 36.29 -1.55
CA ASN A 6 -31.01 35.24 -0.60
C ASN A 6 -30.85 33.76 -1.02
N GLN A 7 -30.55 33.44 -2.28
CA GLN A 7 -30.06 32.07 -2.59
C GLN A 7 -28.60 32.10 -3.06
N ILE A 8 -27.67 32.07 -2.09
CA ILE A 8 -26.34 31.55 -2.39
C ILE A 8 -26.50 30.04 -2.48
N GLU A 9 -26.31 29.49 -3.67
CA GLU A 9 -26.14 28.06 -3.83
C GLU A 9 -24.80 27.66 -3.23
N LEU A 10 -24.80 26.64 -2.36
CA LEU A 10 -23.59 26.10 -1.77
C LEU A 10 -22.84 25.28 -2.82
N ASN A 11 -22.16 25.98 -3.72
CA ASN A 11 -21.35 25.37 -4.76
C ASN A 11 -19.95 25.04 -4.22
N ARG A 12 -19.31 24.02 -4.80
CA ARG A 12 -17.91 23.71 -4.49
C ARG A 12 -17.03 24.94 -4.76
N ILE A 13 -16.00 25.13 -3.95
CA ILE A 13 -15.06 26.25 -4.04
C ILE A 13 -13.84 25.91 -4.91
N GLY A 14 -14.12 25.21 -6.00
CA GLY A 14 -13.15 24.69 -6.95
C GLY A 14 -12.72 23.24 -6.75
N PHE A 15 -11.77 22.83 -7.56
CA PHE A 15 -11.12 21.54 -7.58
C PHE A 15 -9.91 21.51 -6.65
N ASP A 16 -9.37 20.31 -6.46
CA ASP A 16 -8.27 20.05 -5.54
C ASP A 16 -6.92 19.95 -6.25
N SER A 17 -6.93 19.84 -7.58
CA SER A 17 -5.79 20.07 -8.46
C SER A 17 -5.88 21.43 -9.15
N ALA A 18 -4.77 22.18 -9.13
CA ALA A 18 -4.67 23.46 -9.82
C ALA A 18 -4.75 23.32 -11.34
N GLU A 19 -4.36 22.17 -11.89
CA GLU A 19 -4.40 21.87 -13.33
C GLU A 19 -5.83 21.82 -13.90
N GLN A 20 -6.82 21.55 -13.04
CA GLN A 20 -8.23 21.53 -13.44
C GLN A 20 -8.84 22.93 -13.48
N GLU A 21 -8.13 23.95 -13.01
CA GLU A 21 -8.65 25.31 -12.84
C GLU A 21 -7.72 26.37 -13.42
N ILE A 22 -6.92 25.99 -14.43
CA ILE A 22 -5.87 26.82 -15.00
C ILE A 22 -6.39 28.24 -15.33
N GLU A 23 -7.53 28.36 -15.99
CA GLU A 23 -8.05 29.66 -16.43
C GLU A 23 -8.54 30.56 -15.27
N ASP A 24 -9.12 29.97 -14.22
CA ASP A 24 -9.73 30.71 -13.11
C ASP A 24 -8.77 30.94 -11.95
N LEU A 25 -7.66 30.18 -11.88
CA LEU A 25 -6.68 30.24 -10.79
C LEU A 25 -6.24 31.67 -10.43
N PRO A 26 -5.93 32.58 -11.38
CA PRO A 26 -5.52 33.95 -11.04
C PRO A 26 -6.56 34.74 -10.25
N ALA A 27 -7.85 34.43 -10.37
CA ALA A 27 -8.92 35.18 -9.71
C ALA A 27 -8.96 34.97 -8.19
N TYR A 28 -8.40 33.86 -7.71
CA TYR A 28 -8.41 33.49 -6.28
C TYR A 28 -7.05 32.97 -5.78
N TYR A 29 -5.98 33.13 -6.57
CA TYR A 29 -4.64 32.76 -6.14
C TYR A 29 -4.19 33.62 -4.95
N PHE A 30 -3.72 32.97 -3.89
CA PHE A 30 -3.13 33.68 -2.77
C PHE A 30 -1.68 34.07 -3.12
N ASP A 31 -1.49 35.35 -3.43
CA ASP A 31 -0.17 35.92 -3.68
C ASP A 31 0.71 35.82 -2.43
N ASN A 32 1.66 34.89 -2.47
CA ASN A 32 2.57 34.57 -1.38
C ASN A 32 4.03 34.84 -1.77
N ASP A 33 4.90 34.87 -0.78
CA ASP A 33 6.35 35.06 -0.97
C ASP A 33 6.95 34.03 -1.94
N TYR A 34 6.39 32.81 -1.99
CA TYR A 34 6.84 31.75 -2.90
C TYR A 34 6.64 32.13 -4.37
N TYR A 35 5.45 32.63 -4.72
CA TYR A 35 5.18 33.11 -6.07
C TYR A 35 6.02 34.35 -6.41
N GLN A 36 6.21 35.27 -5.46
CA GLN A 36 7.07 36.44 -5.68
C GLN A 36 8.52 36.03 -5.97
N LYS A 37 9.07 35.06 -5.22
CA LYS A 37 10.39 34.49 -5.49
C LYS A 37 10.46 33.76 -6.83
N ALA A 38 9.44 32.98 -7.18
CA ALA A 38 9.39 32.23 -8.43
C ALA A 38 9.31 33.16 -9.65
N SER A 39 8.56 34.26 -9.51
CA SER A 39 8.15 35.11 -10.63
C SER A 39 8.98 36.40 -10.76
N SER A 40 10.08 36.52 -10.01
CA SER A 40 10.98 37.68 -10.06
C SER A 40 12.31 37.33 -10.71
N PHE A 41 12.75 38.19 -11.64
CA PHE A 41 14.11 38.19 -12.21
C PHE A 41 15.10 39.02 -11.38
N SER A 42 14.66 39.56 -10.23
CA SER A 42 15.54 40.34 -9.35
C SER A 42 16.68 39.50 -8.81
N ARG A 43 17.88 40.07 -8.75
CA ARG A 43 19.05 39.46 -8.09
C ARG A 43 18.87 39.25 -6.58
N LYS A 44 17.80 39.80 -5.98
CA LYS A 44 17.41 39.54 -4.59
C LYS A 44 16.67 38.20 -4.44
N HIS A 45 16.11 37.66 -5.52
CA HIS A 45 15.37 36.40 -5.55
C HIS A 45 16.14 35.35 -6.35
N VAL A 46 17.14 34.78 -5.69
CA VAL A 46 18.09 33.82 -6.29
C VAL A 46 17.55 32.39 -6.34
N GLU A 47 16.38 32.14 -5.77
CA GLU A 47 15.83 30.80 -5.58
C GLU A 47 15.35 30.20 -6.91
N PHE A 48 15.66 28.92 -7.11
CA PHE A 48 15.33 28.15 -8.31
C PHE A 48 14.46 26.93 -7.99
N PHE A 49 14.63 26.34 -6.80
CA PHE A 49 13.99 25.10 -6.42
C PHE A 49 12.92 25.35 -5.37
N PHE A 50 11.69 24.92 -5.68
CA PHE A 50 10.51 25.06 -4.84
C PHE A 50 10.09 23.68 -4.33
N ILE A 51 10.48 23.39 -3.09
CA ILE A 51 10.37 22.07 -2.49
C ILE A 51 9.11 21.99 -1.63
N GLY A 52 8.28 20.98 -1.83
CA GLY A 52 7.08 20.80 -1.02
C GLY A 52 6.38 19.48 -1.21
N ARG A 53 5.59 19.06 -0.21
CA ARG A 53 4.84 17.80 -0.26
C ARG A 53 3.74 17.82 -1.33
N THR A 54 3.15 16.66 -1.63
CA THR A 54 2.00 16.58 -2.56
C THR A 54 0.82 17.41 -2.04
N GLY A 55 0.24 18.24 -2.91
CA GLY A 55 -0.84 19.17 -2.54
C GLY A 55 -0.39 20.46 -1.84
N SER A 56 0.91 20.75 -1.76
CA SER A 56 1.44 22.01 -1.19
C SER A 56 1.30 23.24 -2.11
N GLY A 57 0.80 23.08 -3.34
CA GLY A 57 0.63 24.19 -4.29
C GLY A 57 1.83 24.47 -5.20
N LYS A 58 2.76 23.53 -5.38
CA LYS A 58 3.88 23.64 -6.35
C LYS A 58 3.39 23.97 -7.76
N SER A 59 2.53 23.12 -8.32
CA SER A 59 1.99 23.29 -9.68
C SER A 59 1.16 24.57 -9.81
N ALA A 60 0.50 25.04 -8.73
CA ALA A 60 -0.18 26.33 -8.72
C ALA A 60 0.79 27.51 -8.88
N ILE A 61 1.97 27.46 -8.24
CA ILE A 61 3.02 28.48 -8.43
C ILE A 61 3.52 28.46 -9.88
N LEU A 62 3.80 27.27 -10.43
CA LEU A 62 4.27 27.15 -11.81
C LEU A 62 3.23 27.68 -12.81
N GLU A 63 1.95 27.37 -12.59
CA GLU A 63 0.87 27.83 -13.45
C GLU A 63 0.69 29.35 -13.39
N MET A 64 0.79 29.96 -12.20
CA MET A 64 0.77 31.42 -12.09
C MET A 64 1.97 32.08 -12.80
N VAL A 65 3.15 31.46 -12.76
CA VAL A 65 4.31 31.95 -13.52
C VAL A 65 4.09 31.78 -15.03
N ARG A 66 3.52 30.64 -15.46
CA ARG A 66 3.22 30.34 -16.86
C ARG A 66 2.27 31.36 -17.49
N GLN A 67 1.31 31.84 -16.72
CA GLN A 67 0.31 32.79 -17.20
C GLN A 67 0.79 34.25 -17.25
N LYS A 68 2.01 34.56 -16.80
CA LYS A 68 2.56 35.90 -16.97
C LYS A 68 2.67 36.25 -18.45
N LYS A 69 1.97 37.32 -18.86
CA LYS A 69 2.00 37.85 -20.21
C LYS A 69 2.82 39.14 -20.23
N GLU A 70 4.08 39.05 -20.69
CA GLU A 70 4.90 40.22 -21.05
C GLU A 70 5.58 39.92 -22.39
N ASP A 71 5.71 40.93 -23.27
CA ASP A 71 6.19 40.73 -24.65
C ASP A 71 7.62 40.18 -24.74
N SER A 72 8.46 40.50 -23.75
CA SER A 72 9.84 40.04 -23.63
C SER A 72 9.98 38.70 -22.90
N LEU A 73 8.87 38.17 -22.38
CA LEU A 73 8.83 37.01 -21.51
C LEU A 73 8.49 35.74 -22.28
N ARG A 74 9.20 34.68 -21.92
CA ARG A 74 9.29 33.44 -22.66
C ARG A 74 9.22 32.29 -21.67
N VAL A 75 8.34 31.33 -21.88
CA VAL A 75 8.15 30.20 -20.95
C VAL A 75 8.50 28.91 -21.67
N VAL A 76 9.46 28.17 -21.12
CA VAL A 76 9.75 26.78 -21.45
C VAL A 76 9.08 25.91 -20.40
N ASN A 77 8.24 24.97 -20.83
CA ASN A 77 7.72 23.91 -19.96
C ASN A 77 8.49 22.62 -20.25
N VAL A 78 8.98 21.97 -19.20
CA VAL A 78 9.47 20.59 -19.24
C VAL A 78 8.51 19.79 -18.36
N THR A 79 7.66 18.94 -18.97
CA THR A 79 6.52 18.29 -18.28
C THR A 79 6.56 16.75 -18.34
N GLU A 80 5.50 16.09 -17.92
CA GLU A 80 5.39 14.63 -17.79
C GLU A 80 5.67 13.84 -19.09
N GLU A 81 5.20 14.34 -20.23
CA GLU A 81 5.42 13.72 -21.55
C GLU A 81 6.90 13.78 -21.98
N ASP A 82 7.62 14.74 -21.40
CA ASP A 82 9.04 14.97 -21.58
C ASP A 82 9.87 14.08 -20.65
N PHE A 83 9.42 13.80 -19.43
CA PHE A 83 10.24 13.17 -18.40
C PHE A 83 10.12 11.64 -18.34
N ALA A 84 10.40 10.95 -19.44
CA ALA A 84 10.52 9.50 -19.45
C ALA A 84 11.82 9.00 -18.77
N VAL A 85 12.17 9.50 -17.59
CA VAL A 85 13.43 9.20 -16.90
C VAL A 85 13.65 7.72 -16.65
N GLN A 86 12.58 6.96 -16.38
CA GLN A 86 12.70 5.51 -16.30
C GLN A 86 13.08 4.88 -17.65
N LEU A 87 12.50 5.34 -18.76
CA LEU A 87 12.85 4.86 -20.10
C LEU A 87 14.32 5.19 -20.44
N LEU A 88 14.78 6.36 -20.01
CA LEU A 88 16.16 6.81 -20.18
C LEU A 88 17.13 5.96 -19.36
N LEU A 89 16.87 5.76 -18.08
CA LEU A 89 17.75 4.96 -17.20
C LEU A 89 17.67 3.46 -17.48
N SER A 90 16.53 2.97 -17.96
CA SER A 90 16.35 1.58 -18.38
C SER A 90 16.88 1.34 -19.80
N SER A 91 17.25 2.38 -20.53
CA SER A 91 17.86 2.25 -21.85
C SER A 91 19.25 1.62 -21.70
N PRO A 92 19.59 0.63 -22.55
CA PRO A 92 20.96 0.12 -22.67
C PRO A 92 21.98 1.26 -22.84
N ALA A 93 21.58 2.40 -23.41
CA ALA A 93 22.41 3.59 -23.59
C ALA A 93 23.01 4.12 -22.29
N VAL A 94 22.22 4.24 -21.23
CA VAL A 94 22.72 4.76 -19.95
C VAL A 94 23.52 3.68 -19.23
N SER A 95 23.07 2.42 -19.30
CA SER A 95 23.79 1.29 -18.66
C SER A 95 25.18 1.06 -19.25
N ASN A 96 25.38 1.35 -20.54
CA ASN A 96 26.65 1.18 -21.25
C ASN A 96 27.65 2.32 -21.01
N ILE A 97 27.23 3.44 -20.40
CA ILE A 97 28.14 4.52 -20.02
C ILE A 97 28.95 4.05 -18.79
N PRO A 98 30.29 4.01 -18.85
CA PRO A 98 31.10 3.64 -17.70
C PRO A 98 30.79 4.56 -16.52
N SER A 99 30.72 4.00 -15.31
CA SER A 99 30.28 4.70 -14.10
C SER A 99 31.02 6.02 -13.85
N GLN A 100 32.32 6.08 -14.15
CA GLN A 100 33.16 7.27 -14.02
C GLN A 100 32.78 8.45 -14.95
N TYR A 101 32.06 8.19 -16.06
CA TYR A 101 31.63 9.22 -17.01
C TYR A 101 30.14 9.53 -16.90
N ARG A 102 29.38 8.80 -16.06
CA ARG A 102 27.93 8.94 -15.94
C ARG A 102 27.52 10.34 -15.47
N GLU A 103 28.22 10.87 -14.48
CA GLU A 103 27.99 12.24 -13.99
C GLU A 103 28.24 13.29 -15.09
N LEU A 104 29.33 13.15 -15.86
CA LEU A 104 29.62 14.03 -16.99
C LEU A 104 28.54 13.93 -18.08
N ALA A 105 28.06 12.72 -18.37
CA ALA A 105 26.99 12.49 -19.33
C ALA A 105 25.69 13.18 -18.90
N PHE A 106 25.27 13.02 -17.65
CA PHE A 106 24.07 13.66 -17.12
C PHE A 106 24.19 15.19 -17.08
N LYS A 107 25.35 15.74 -16.69
CA LYS A 107 25.61 17.19 -16.75
C LYS A 107 25.54 17.72 -18.19
N THR A 108 26.15 17.01 -19.13
CA THR A 108 26.16 17.38 -20.55
C THR A 108 24.75 17.32 -21.13
N LEU A 109 23.99 16.28 -20.78
CA LEU A 109 22.59 16.13 -21.17
C LEU A 109 21.75 17.32 -20.71
N TRP A 110 21.79 17.65 -19.42
CA TRP A 110 21.00 18.75 -18.86
C TRP A 110 21.36 20.09 -19.48
N LYS A 111 22.65 20.36 -19.70
CA LYS A 111 23.10 21.57 -20.40
C LYS A 111 22.54 21.65 -21.80
N TYR A 112 22.63 20.56 -22.57
CA TYR A 112 22.10 20.49 -23.92
C TYR A 112 20.59 20.77 -23.94
N VAL A 113 19.83 20.04 -23.12
CA VAL A 113 18.37 20.18 -23.04
C VAL A 113 17.99 21.62 -22.68
N ILE A 114 18.58 22.19 -21.63
CA ILE A 114 18.25 23.53 -21.16
C ILE A 114 18.59 24.58 -22.21
N ILE A 115 19.81 24.55 -22.76
CA ILE A 115 20.27 25.53 -23.76
C ILE A 115 19.40 25.47 -25.01
N VAL A 116 19.11 24.27 -25.51
CA VAL A 116 18.28 24.13 -26.71
C VAL A 116 16.87 24.63 -26.48
N ASN A 117 16.27 24.35 -25.32
CA ASN A 117 14.93 24.84 -25.01
C ASN A 117 14.90 26.38 -24.87
N ILE A 118 15.94 26.99 -24.29
CA ILE A 118 16.09 28.45 -24.29
C ILE A 118 16.09 28.97 -25.74
N LEU A 119 16.95 28.42 -26.61
CA LEU A 119 17.03 28.85 -28.01
C LEU A 119 15.70 28.66 -28.75
N LYS A 120 15.02 27.53 -28.54
CA LYS A 120 13.70 27.25 -29.13
C LYS A 120 12.70 28.35 -28.81
N VAL A 121 12.62 28.77 -27.56
CA VAL A 121 11.66 29.79 -27.15
C VAL A 121 12.09 31.21 -27.57
N LEU A 122 13.39 31.50 -27.60
CA LEU A 122 13.91 32.81 -28.04
C LEU A 122 13.67 33.10 -29.52
N TYR A 123 13.73 32.08 -30.38
CA TYR A 123 13.62 32.22 -31.84
C TYR A 123 12.28 31.72 -32.41
N GLY A 124 11.45 31.08 -31.58
CA GLY A 124 10.18 30.47 -32.00
C GLY A 124 10.40 29.26 -32.92
N ASP A 125 9.37 28.89 -33.68
CA ASP A 125 9.43 27.71 -34.56
C ASP A 125 10.37 27.88 -35.76
N ARG A 126 10.85 26.73 -36.27
CA ARG A 126 11.88 26.57 -37.31
C ARG A 126 11.69 27.40 -38.59
N PHE A 127 10.49 27.91 -38.87
CA PHE A 127 10.23 28.85 -39.97
C PHE A 127 11.02 30.17 -39.86
N LYS A 128 11.53 30.52 -38.67
CA LYS A 128 12.39 31.70 -38.44
C LYS A 128 13.87 31.37 -38.33
N TRP A 129 14.27 30.09 -38.35
CA TRP A 129 15.65 29.68 -38.09
C TRP A 129 16.54 29.67 -39.33
N SER A 130 15.96 29.66 -40.53
CA SER A 130 16.71 29.93 -41.78
C SER A 130 17.33 31.34 -41.78
N ASN A 131 16.75 32.28 -41.01
CA ASN A 131 17.31 33.62 -40.82
C ASN A 131 18.49 33.64 -39.83
N LEU A 132 18.78 32.54 -39.11
CA LEU A 132 19.93 32.38 -38.22
C LEU A 132 21.20 31.95 -38.96
N ILE A 133 21.10 31.64 -40.26
CA ILE A 133 22.23 31.18 -41.09
C ILE A 133 23.28 32.30 -41.28
N HIS A 134 22.91 33.56 -41.05
CA HIS A 134 23.75 34.74 -41.23
C HIS A 134 23.81 35.62 -39.96
N GLY A 135 24.92 36.35 -39.79
CA GLY A 135 25.11 37.34 -38.72
C GLY A 135 25.40 36.75 -37.32
N GLU A 136 25.06 37.51 -36.29
CA GLU A 136 25.36 37.25 -34.85
C GLU A 136 24.71 35.96 -34.30
N ASN A 137 23.79 35.32 -35.03
CA ASN A 137 23.08 34.12 -34.58
C ASN A 137 23.61 32.79 -35.14
N ARG A 138 24.72 32.82 -35.90
CA ARG A 138 25.28 31.65 -36.57
C ARG A 138 25.71 30.55 -35.59
N GLU A 139 26.21 30.91 -34.42
CA GLU A 139 26.66 29.94 -33.41
C GLU A 139 25.50 29.10 -32.86
N ALA A 140 24.36 29.74 -32.57
CA ALA A 140 23.14 29.03 -32.17
C ALA A 140 22.67 28.05 -33.26
N TYR A 141 22.71 28.47 -34.53
CA TYR A 141 22.38 27.59 -35.65
C TYR A 141 23.32 26.38 -35.73
N LEU A 142 24.64 26.60 -35.60
CA LEU A 142 25.63 25.52 -35.63
C LEU A 142 25.44 24.54 -34.48
N LEU A 143 25.12 25.03 -33.29
CA LEU A 143 24.81 24.20 -32.13
C LEU A 143 23.56 23.33 -32.40
N LEU A 144 22.45 23.95 -32.81
CA LEU A 144 21.20 23.25 -33.10
C LEU A 144 21.37 22.23 -34.23
N ASN A 145 22.11 22.56 -35.28
CA ASN A 145 22.47 21.64 -36.35
C ASN A 145 23.32 20.49 -35.83
N LYS A 146 24.34 20.79 -35.01
CA LYS A 146 25.21 19.78 -34.41
C LYS A 146 24.38 18.77 -33.67
N PHE A 147 23.35 19.16 -32.89
CA PHE A 147 22.44 18.26 -32.17
C PHE A 147 21.25 17.71 -32.99
N GLY A 148 21.13 18.09 -34.26
CA GLY A 148 20.06 17.60 -35.13
C GLY A 148 18.68 18.12 -34.73
N GLU A 149 18.61 19.29 -34.09
CA GLU A 149 17.35 19.97 -33.72
C GLU A 149 16.67 20.67 -34.90
N LEU A 150 17.30 20.70 -36.07
CA LEU A 150 16.78 21.37 -37.27
C LEU A 150 15.79 20.51 -38.08
N ALA A 151 15.60 19.23 -37.74
CA ALA A 151 14.77 18.25 -38.47
C ALA A 151 13.27 18.62 -38.49
N LYS A 152 12.52 18.24 -39.56
CA LYS A 152 11.12 18.64 -39.89
C LYS A 152 10.04 18.46 -38.82
N GLU A 153 10.27 17.68 -37.79
CA GLU A 153 9.36 17.53 -36.64
C GLU A 153 10.02 18.16 -35.40
N GLN A 154 9.22 18.84 -34.57
CA GLN A 154 9.76 19.33 -33.30
C GLN A 154 10.04 18.13 -32.41
N LYS A 155 11.29 18.00 -31.98
CA LYS A 155 11.67 17.05 -30.95
C LYS A 155 11.05 17.48 -29.62
N THR A 156 10.29 16.56 -29.02
CA THR A 156 9.96 16.60 -27.59
C THR A 156 11.25 16.52 -26.78
N PHE A 157 11.19 16.79 -25.49
CA PHE A 157 12.35 16.54 -24.63
C PHE A 157 12.75 15.06 -24.69
N THR A 158 11.80 14.13 -24.69
CA THR A 158 12.09 12.68 -24.76
C THR A 158 12.91 12.37 -26.00
N ASP A 159 12.56 12.97 -27.15
CA ASP A 159 13.32 12.85 -28.40
C ASP A 159 14.71 13.49 -28.30
N GLN A 160 14.84 14.63 -27.60
CA GLN A 160 16.13 15.28 -27.36
C GLN A 160 17.04 14.38 -26.54
N VAL A 161 16.56 13.84 -25.43
CA VAL A 161 17.36 12.93 -24.59
C VAL A 161 17.70 11.67 -25.36
N PHE A 162 16.73 11.06 -26.06
CA PHE A 162 16.99 9.87 -26.87
C PHE A 162 18.02 10.15 -27.96
N SER A 163 17.94 11.29 -28.64
CA SER A 163 18.93 11.72 -29.65
C SER A 163 20.31 11.89 -29.03
N PHE A 164 20.40 12.49 -27.84
CA PHE A 164 21.65 12.66 -27.12
C PHE A 164 22.26 11.30 -26.74
N LEU A 165 21.45 10.39 -26.19
CA LEU A 165 21.87 9.04 -25.84
C LEU A 165 22.30 8.22 -27.07
N GLN A 166 21.55 8.32 -28.18
CA GLN A 166 21.91 7.69 -29.45
C GLN A 166 23.26 8.19 -29.97
N ARG A 167 23.58 9.48 -29.84
CA ARG A 167 24.89 10.01 -30.25
C ARG A 167 26.04 9.47 -29.40
N ILE A 168 25.83 9.37 -28.10
CA ILE A 168 26.78 8.66 -27.21
C ILE A 168 26.93 7.18 -27.65
N GLN A 169 25.88 6.58 -28.23
CA GLN A 169 25.85 5.17 -28.67
C GLN A 169 26.27 4.89 -30.12
N GLU A 170 26.11 5.81 -31.10
CA GLU A 170 26.38 5.61 -32.55
C GLU A 170 27.86 5.28 -32.83
N ILE A 171 28.65 5.37 -31.78
CA ILE A 171 30.01 4.90 -31.61
C ILE A 171 30.16 3.37 -31.55
N SER A 172 29.10 2.63 -31.28
CA SER A 172 29.10 1.17 -31.20
C SER A 172 28.45 0.46 -32.40
N ILE A 173 27.82 1.19 -33.34
CA ILE A 173 27.12 0.60 -34.49
C ILE A 173 27.65 1.17 -35.82
N ALA A 174 28.97 1.14 -36.01
CA ALA A 174 29.59 1.22 -37.34
C ALA A 174 29.81 -0.16 -37.97
N ASN A 175 29.10 -1.20 -37.51
CA ASN A 175 29.23 -2.58 -38.00
C ASN A 175 27.96 -3.09 -38.70
N ILE A 176 27.35 -2.27 -39.56
CA ILE A 176 26.41 -2.76 -40.59
C ILE A 176 26.85 -2.15 -41.91
N GLY A 177 27.67 -2.88 -42.68
CA GLY A 177 28.06 -2.47 -44.04
C GLY A 177 29.55 -2.49 -44.39
N GLY A 178 30.41 -3.23 -43.68
CA GLY A 178 31.74 -3.61 -44.20
C GLY A 178 32.80 -2.50 -44.30
N ILE A 179 32.50 -1.25 -43.90
CA ILE A 179 33.49 -0.18 -43.81
C ILE A 179 33.96 -0.09 -42.35
N LYS A 180 35.19 -0.52 -42.08
CA LYS A 180 35.87 -0.28 -40.79
C LYS A 180 36.09 1.21 -40.59
N LYS A 181 35.10 1.94 -40.08
CA LYS A 181 35.38 3.18 -39.34
C LYS A 181 35.94 2.77 -37.98
N GLN A 182 37.04 3.42 -37.57
CA GLN A 182 37.53 3.26 -36.21
C GLN A 182 36.38 3.52 -35.23
N PRO A 183 36.20 2.71 -34.18
CA PRO A 183 35.26 3.06 -33.12
C PRO A 183 35.67 4.44 -32.61
N VAL A 184 34.86 5.45 -32.92
CA VAL A 184 35.03 6.78 -32.34
C VAL A 184 34.92 6.55 -30.84
N ASP A 185 35.87 7.00 -30.03
CA ASP A 185 35.78 6.73 -28.59
C ASP A 185 34.57 7.47 -28.01
N SER A 186 33.61 6.77 -27.38
CA SER A 186 32.41 7.41 -26.77
C SER A 186 32.77 8.48 -25.76
N ARG A 187 33.97 8.35 -25.19
CA ARG A 187 34.61 9.35 -24.33
C ARG A 187 34.90 10.64 -25.10
N ASN A 188 35.55 10.56 -26.26
CA ASN A 188 35.96 11.74 -27.03
C ASN A 188 34.75 12.54 -27.51
N GLU A 189 33.68 11.88 -27.94
CA GLU A 189 32.45 12.57 -28.33
C GLU A 189 31.75 13.22 -27.14
N LEU A 190 31.63 12.54 -25.99
CA LEU A 190 31.05 13.14 -24.80
C LEU A 190 31.85 14.38 -24.34
N TYR A 191 33.18 14.32 -24.35
CA TYR A 191 34.03 15.47 -24.04
C TYR A 191 33.88 16.60 -25.07
N GLU A 192 33.75 16.28 -26.35
CA GLU A 192 33.52 17.27 -27.41
C GLU A 192 32.16 17.98 -27.22
N LEU A 193 31.08 17.22 -26.98
CA LEU A 193 29.75 17.77 -26.73
C LEU A 193 29.75 18.66 -25.47
N PHE A 194 30.38 18.19 -24.39
CA PHE A 194 30.54 18.97 -23.17
C PHE A 194 31.29 20.28 -23.43
N LYS A 195 32.39 20.23 -24.20
CA LYS A 195 33.19 21.40 -24.56
C LYS A 195 32.36 22.40 -25.37
N ILE A 196 31.68 21.95 -26.43
CA ILE A 196 30.84 22.80 -27.30
C ILE A 196 29.77 23.52 -26.48
N LEU A 197 29.08 22.79 -25.59
CA LEU A 197 28.04 23.38 -24.74
C LEU A 197 28.61 24.42 -23.76
N ASN A 198 29.77 24.14 -23.15
CA ASN A 198 30.41 25.09 -22.24
C ASN A 198 30.94 26.34 -22.95
N ASP A 199 31.49 26.19 -24.15
CA ASP A 199 31.96 27.32 -24.96
C ASP A 199 30.76 28.19 -25.38
N PHE A 200 29.67 27.59 -25.85
CA PHE A 200 28.43 28.31 -26.16
C PHE A 200 27.79 28.97 -24.93
N GLU A 201 27.80 28.29 -23.78
CA GLU A 201 27.37 28.87 -22.50
C GLU A 201 28.25 30.08 -22.11
N ARG A 202 29.56 30.07 -22.40
CA ARG A 202 30.49 31.15 -22.02
C ARG A 202 30.36 32.36 -22.94
N GLU A 203 30.25 32.13 -24.24
CA GLU A 203 30.46 33.17 -25.25
C GLU A 203 29.19 33.52 -26.02
N GLY A 204 28.35 32.53 -26.37
CA GLY A 204 27.21 32.74 -27.29
C GLY A 204 25.88 33.06 -26.59
N LEU A 205 25.54 32.36 -25.50
CA LEU A 205 24.17 32.40 -24.96
C LEU A 205 23.77 33.78 -24.40
N ALA A 206 24.71 34.54 -23.85
CA ALA A 206 24.44 35.86 -23.24
C ALA A 206 23.89 36.87 -24.25
N GLU A 207 24.43 36.87 -25.48
CA GLU A 207 24.03 37.81 -26.54
C GLU A 207 22.57 37.57 -26.95
N HIS A 208 22.17 36.30 -27.03
CA HIS A 208 20.81 35.90 -27.42
C HIS A 208 19.75 36.24 -26.37
N LEU A 209 20.16 36.33 -25.10
CA LEU A 209 19.33 36.68 -23.96
C LEU A 209 19.19 38.21 -23.77
N SER A 210 19.92 39.02 -24.52
CA SER A 210 19.90 40.49 -24.38
C SER A 210 18.47 41.04 -24.49
N LYS A 211 18.03 41.76 -23.43
CA LYS A 211 16.69 42.35 -23.26
C LYS A 211 15.51 41.36 -23.32
N LYS A 212 15.77 40.06 -23.14
CA LYS A 212 14.76 39.00 -23.11
C LYS A 212 14.80 38.30 -21.75
N TYR A 213 13.64 37.84 -21.32
CA TYR A 213 13.45 37.14 -20.06
C TYR A 213 12.86 35.76 -20.33
N VAL A 214 13.49 34.72 -19.82
CA VAL A 214 13.10 33.32 -20.05
C VAL A 214 12.84 32.65 -18.71
N TYR A 215 11.62 32.17 -18.52
CA TYR A 215 11.30 31.18 -17.49
C TYR A 215 11.54 29.78 -18.02
N ILE A 216 12.10 28.93 -17.16
CA ILE A 216 12.19 27.50 -17.39
C ILE A 216 11.47 26.83 -16.23
N LEU A 217 10.30 26.28 -16.54
CA LEU A 217 9.42 25.60 -15.59
C LEU A 217 9.67 24.10 -15.72
N ILE A 218 10.01 23.47 -14.59
CA ILE A 218 10.26 22.04 -14.50
C ILE A 218 9.37 21.51 -13.37
N ASP A 219 8.43 20.63 -13.71
CA ASP A 219 7.55 19.94 -12.75
C ASP A 219 7.67 18.42 -12.90
N ASP A 220 6.99 17.68 -12.03
CA ASP A 220 6.78 16.23 -12.16
C ASP A 220 8.04 15.36 -12.21
N LEU A 221 9.15 15.86 -11.63
CA LEU A 221 10.40 15.12 -11.45
C LEU A 221 10.23 13.84 -10.59
N ASP A 222 9.10 13.70 -9.90
CA ASP A 222 8.75 12.56 -9.07
C ASP A 222 8.07 11.40 -9.79
N LYS A 223 7.60 11.60 -11.03
CA LYS A 223 6.95 10.53 -11.77
C LYS A 223 7.92 9.41 -12.08
N ASN A 224 7.51 8.18 -11.76
CA ASN A 224 8.33 6.96 -11.90
C ASN A 224 9.67 7.01 -11.13
N TRP A 225 9.74 7.77 -10.02
CA TRP A 225 10.90 7.80 -9.14
C TRP A 225 11.13 6.43 -8.49
N THR A 226 12.29 5.82 -8.74
CA THR A 226 12.65 4.52 -8.14
C THR A 226 13.62 4.62 -6.97
N GLY A 227 14.17 5.81 -6.70
CA GLY A 227 15.25 5.98 -5.71
C GLY A 227 16.58 5.29 -6.08
N SER A 228 16.71 4.77 -7.32
CA SER A 228 17.98 4.20 -7.77
C SER A 228 19.10 5.23 -7.80
N LYS A 229 20.34 4.78 -7.67
CA LYS A 229 21.52 5.65 -7.71
C LYS A 229 21.56 6.53 -8.97
N ASP A 230 21.19 5.98 -10.11
CA ASP A 230 21.19 6.73 -11.37
C ASP A 230 20.06 7.77 -11.42
N ASN A 231 18.90 7.51 -10.82
CA ASN A 231 17.84 8.51 -10.62
C ASN A 231 18.32 9.69 -9.76
N VAL A 232 18.95 9.36 -8.63
CA VAL A 232 19.52 10.34 -7.70
C VAL A 232 20.63 11.16 -8.39
N ASP A 233 21.56 10.51 -9.07
CA ASP A 233 22.67 11.17 -9.77
C ASP A 233 22.16 12.05 -10.93
N LEU A 234 21.12 11.62 -11.67
CA LEU A 234 20.52 12.37 -12.76
C LEU A 234 19.88 13.67 -12.26
N VAL A 235 19.03 13.60 -11.22
CA VAL A 235 18.39 14.79 -10.64
C VAL A 235 19.42 15.67 -9.93
N ARG A 236 20.43 15.11 -9.27
CA ARG A 236 21.53 15.90 -8.70
C ARG A 236 22.27 16.70 -9.78
N CYS A 237 22.55 16.10 -10.94
CA CYS A 237 23.19 16.81 -12.06
C CYS A 237 22.30 17.93 -12.63
N LEU A 238 20.96 17.77 -12.60
CA LEU A 238 20.03 18.84 -12.97
C LEU A 238 20.18 20.03 -12.02
N PHE A 239 20.22 19.79 -10.72
CA PHE A 239 20.41 20.84 -9.71
C PHE A 239 21.69 21.63 -9.95
N GLU A 240 22.82 20.94 -10.15
CA GLU A 240 24.10 21.58 -10.42
C GLU A 240 24.08 22.40 -11.72
N CYS A 241 23.46 21.87 -12.77
CA CYS A 241 23.31 22.57 -14.05
C CYS A 241 22.45 23.83 -13.93
N ILE A 242 21.34 23.75 -13.21
CA ILE A 242 20.43 24.89 -12.97
C ILE A 242 21.11 25.96 -12.13
N ILE A 243 21.84 25.60 -11.08
CA ILE A 243 22.59 26.56 -10.28
C ILE A 243 23.65 27.24 -11.15
N GLN A 244 24.40 26.48 -11.95
CA GLN A 244 25.41 27.04 -12.85
C GLN A 244 24.81 28.03 -13.86
N LEU A 245 23.77 27.63 -14.59
CA LEU A 245 23.16 28.47 -15.63
C LEU A 245 22.37 29.63 -15.03
N GLY A 246 21.56 29.37 -14.01
CA GLY A 246 20.73 30.38 -13.35
C GLY A 246 21.57 31.47 -12.70
N THR A 247 22.71 31.11 -12.09
CA THR A 247 23.60 32.11 -11.49
C THR A 247 24.33 32.95 -12.54
N LYS A 248 24.76 32.33 -13.63
CA LYS A 248 25.45 33.01 -14.72
C LYS A 248 24.55 33.99 -15.46
N PHE A 249 23.30 33.61 -15.70
CA PHE A 249 22.32 34.38 -16.46
C PHE A 249 21.26 35.04 -15.57
N TYR A 250 21.64 35.39 -14.33
CA TYR A 250 20.77 36.10 -13.42
C TYR A 250 20.19 37.37 -14.06
N GLY A 251 18.87 37.49 -14.00
CA GLY A 251 18.15 38.61 -14.59
C GLY A 251 17.68 38.35 -16.02
N ASN A 252 18.12 37.29 -16.69
CA ASN A 252 17.61 36.91 -18.01
C ASN A 252 16.96 35.52 -18.02
N VAL A 253 17.47 34.59 -17.22
CA VAL A 253 16.90 33.24 -17.10
C VAL A 253 16.48 33.01 -15.66
N LYS A 254 15.24 32.55 -15.46
CA LYS A 254 14.68 32.19 -14.15
C LYS A 254 14.18 30.76 -14.20
N PHE A 255 14.83 29.90 -13.45
CA PHE A 255 14.39 28.52 -13.24
C PHE A 255 13.34 28.50 -12.13
N VAL A 256 12.27 27.75 -12.35
CA VAL A 256 11.25 27.43 -11.34
C VAL A 256 11.04 25.93 -11.39
N VAL A 257 11.74 25.24 -10.48
CA VAL A 257 11.75 23.78 -10.40
C VAL A 257 10.89 23.36 -9.22
N ALA A 258 9.79 22.67 -9.49
CA ALA A 258 8.99 22.02 -8.46
C ALA A 258 9.57 20.63 -8.17
N LEU A 259 9.79 20.33 -6.89
CA LEU A 259 10.22 19.00 -6.47
C LEU A 259 9.55 18.60 -5.15
N ARG A 260 9.27 17.31 -4.99
CA ARG A 260 8.78 16.79 -3.72
C ARG A 260 9.85 16.74 -2.64
N THR A 261 9.44 16.96 -1.40
CA THR A 261 10.32 16.97 -0.23
C THR A 261 11.03 15.62 0.00
N ASP A 262 10.35 14.50 -0.20
CA ASP A 262 10.91 13.15 -0.04
C ASP A 262 12.01 12.84 -1.06
N ILE A 263 11.84 13.29 -2.32
CA ILE A 263 12.88 13.16 -3.34
C ILE A 263 14.05 14.07 -3.04
N PHE A 264 13.79 15.34 -2.69
CA PHE A 264 14.85 16.28 -2.34
C PHE A 264 15.74 15.76 -1.20
N ARG A 265 15.16 15.12 -0.19
CA ARG A 265 15.89 14.51 0.94
C ARG A 265 16.78 13.32 0.52
N GLN A 266 16.47 12.65 -0.58
CA GLN A 266 17.30 11.56 -1.12
C GLN A 266 18.50 12.07 -1.92
N LEU A 267 18.50 13.35 -2.32
CA LEU A 267 19.60 13.95 -3.04
C LEU A 267 20.76 14.22 -2.07
N ASP A 268 21.77 13.34 -2.08
CA ASP A 268 23.00 13.55 -1.33
C ASP A 268 23.88 14.59 -2.04
N PHE A 269 23.86 15.80 -1.52
CA PHE A 269 24.71 16.89 -1.96
C PHE A 269 25.96 16.94 -1.07
N ARG A 270 27.15 16.79 -1.69
CA ARG A 270 28.44 16.88 -0.97
C ARG A 270 28.62 18.20 -0.19
N GLN A 271 27.93 19.27 -0.60
CA GLN A 271 28.03 20.64 -0.08
C GLN A 271 26.65 21.31 -0.02
N THR A 272 25.75 20.77 0.82
CA THR A 272 24.35 21.24 0.96
C THR A 272 24.26 22.73 1.28
N GLU A 273 25.24 23.30 2.00
CA GLU A 273 25.32 24.73 2.32
C GLU A 273 25.39 25.63 1.09
N LYS A 274 25.96 25.14 -0.02
CA LYS A 274 26.04 25.89 -1.28
C LYS A 274 24.74 25.90 -2.06
N ILE A 275 23.87 24.93 -1.81
CA ILE A 275 22.61 24.76 -2.54
C ILE A 275 21.47 25.46 -1.81
N ARG A 276 21.54 25.51 -0.47
CA ARG A 276 20.53 26.12 0.40
C ARG A 276 20.04 27.50 -0.05
N PRO A 277 20.88 28.45 -0.51
CA PRO A 277 20.40 29.76 -0.96
C PRO A 277 19.46 29.71 -2.17
N TYR A 278 19.51 28.64 -2.96
CA TYR A 278 18.71 28.46 -4.17
C TYR A 278 17.41 27.69 -3.92
N VAL A 279 17.19 27.22 -2.69
CA VAL A 279 16.07 26.34 -2.32
C VAL A 279 15.06 27.11 -1.47
N THR A 280 13.79 27.00 -1.83
CA THR A 280 12.65 27.50 -1.08
C THR A 280 11.74 26.33 -0.71
N GLU A 281 11.59 26.09 0.59
CA GLU A 281 10.62 25.12 1.11
C GLU A 281 9.24 25.79 1.25
N ILE A 282 8.23 25.18 0.62
CA ILE A 282 6.85 25.65 0.66
C ILE A 282 6.18 25.10 1.91
N ASN A 283 5.94 26.00 2.86
CA ASN A 283 5.25 25.73 4.11
C ASN A 283 4.07 26.71 4.25
N TRP A 284 2.93 26.22 4.75
CA TRP A 284 1.72 27.03 4.86
C TRP A 284 1.40 27.34 6.31
N TYR A 285 1.14 28.62 6.57
CA TYR A 285 0.65 29.10 7.85
C TYR A 285 -0.87 29.18 7.87
N ASP A 286 -1.46 29.10 9.06
CA ASP A 286 -2.91 29.04 9.28
C ASP A 286 -3.64 30.21 8.64
N HIS A 287 -3.13 31.43 8.82
CA HIS A 287 -3.70 32.63 8.22
C HIS A 287 -3.68 32.59 6.68
N GLN A 288 -2.67 31.96 6.07
CA GLN A 288 -2.58 31.83 4.61
C GLN A 288 -3.58 30.80 4.09
N LEU A 289 -3.74 29.67 4.78
CA LEU A 289 -4.74 28.65 4.44
C LEU A 289 -6.15 29.20 4.59
N ARG A 290 -6.42 29.95 5.66
CA ARG A 290 -7.67 30.69 5.84
C ARG A 290 -7.91 31.63 4.65
N ARG A 291 -6.89 32.42 4.28
CA ARG A 291 -7.01 33.36 3.15
C ARG A 291 -7.32 32.66 1.81
N ILE A 292 -6.76 31.47 1.55
CA ILE A 292 -7.11 30.67 0.36
C ILE A 292 -8.60 30.35 0.33
N ILE A 293 -9.16 29.92 1.46
CA ILE A 293 -10.59 29.58 1.56
C ILE A 293 -11.44 30.82 1.30
N GLU A 294 -11.09 31.95 1.90
CA GLU A 294 -11.81 33.23 1.72
C GLU A 294 -11.82 33.70 0.26
N LEU A 295 -10.65 33.68 -0.39
CA LEU A 295 -10.52 34.05 -1.81
C LEU A 295 -11.39 33.16 -2.70
N ARG A 296 -11.35 31.84 -2.48
CA ARG A 296 -12.17 30.89 -3.25
C ARG A 296 -13.66 31.04 -2.97
N LEU A 297 -14.07 31.16 -1.71
CA LEU A 297 -15.48 31.39 -1.36
C LEU A 297 -16.05 32.63 -2.07
N THR A 298 -15.35 33.76 -1.98
CA THR A 298 -15.81 35.01 -2.60
C THR A 298 -15.83 34.93 -4.13
N SER A 299 -14.87 34.22 -4.73
CA SER A 299 -14.79 34.03 -6.18
C SER A 299 -15.89 33.10 -6.72
N TYR A 300 -16.06 31.90 -6.14
CA TYR A 300 -17.03 30.90 -6.61
C TYR A 300 -18.48 31.29 -6.29
N TRP A 301 -18.73 31.86 -5.12
CA TRP A 301 -20.09 32.25 -4.71
C TRP A 301 -20.46 33.67 -5.14
N LYS A 302 -19.52 34.42 -5.72
CA LYS A 302 -19.70 35.79 -6.23
C LYS A 302 -20.39 36.70 -5.21
N CYS A 303 -19.98 36.61 -3.94
CA CYS A 303 -20.58 37.35 -2.83
C CYS A 303 -19.52 37.97 -1.90
N SER A 304 -19.97 38.84 -0.99
CA SER A 304 -19.07 39.38 0.04
C SER A 304 -18.56 38.29 0.98
N LEU A 305 -17.38 38.52 1.56
CA LEU A 305 -16.78 37.57 2.49
C LEU A 305 -17.68 37.30 3.69
N GLU A 306 -18.24 38.34 4.31
CA GLU A 306 -19.18 38.20 5.43
C GLU A 306 -20.38 37.31 5.09
N LYS A 307 -20.96 37.50 3.89
CA LYS A 307 -22.08 36.69 3.41
C LYS A 307 -21.67 35.24 3.18
N ALA A 308 -20.45 34.97 2.69
CA ALA A 308 -19.93 33.61 2.54
C ALA A 308 -19.68 32.95 3.90
N LEU A 309 -18.99 33.62 4.82
CA LEU A 309 -18.66 33.09 6.13
C LEU A 309 -19.92 32.80 6.97
N SER A 310 -20.98 33.61 6.83
CA SER A 310 -22.27 33.36 7.49
C SER A 310 -22.96 32.05 7.09
N ARG A 311 -22.50 31.37 6.03
CA ARG A 311 -22.98 30.04 5.63
C ARG A 311 -22.33 28.91 6.41
N PHE A 312 -21.36 29.21 7.26
CA PHE A 312 -20.71 28.27 8.16
C PHE A 312 -21.08 28.61 9.61
N PRO A 313 -21.03 27.64 10.55
CA PRO A 313 -21.16 27.96 11.95
C PRO A 313 -19.97 28.85 12.38
N ASN A 314 -20.16 29.70 13.39
CA ASN A 314 -19.05 30.47 13.94
C ASN A 314 -18.05 29.56 14.66
N THR A 315 -18.56 28.53 15.36
CA THR A 315 -17.74 27.60 16.12
C THR A 315 -18.16 26.14 15.97
N VAL A 316 -17.17 25.25 16.06
CA VAL A 316 -17.32 23.79 16.10
C VAL A 316 -16.46 23.24 17.23
N LYS A 317 -17.04 22.46 18.16
CA LYS A 317 -16.34 21.96 19.36
C LYS A 317 -15.61 23.08 20.15
N ASN A 318 -16.26 24.24 20.32
CA ASN A 318 -15.74 25.44 21.02
C ASN A 318 -14.50 26.08 20.37
N GLU A 319 -14.31 25.88 19.07
CA GLU A 319 -13.23 26.44 18.28
C GLU A 319 -13.81 27.22 17.09
N ASP A 320 -13.15 28.27 16.60
CA ASP A 320 -13.46 28.88 15.29
C ASP A 320 -13.50 27.80 14.20
N THR A 321 -14.52 27.86 13.35
CA THR A 321 -14.78 26.80 12.35
C THR A 321 -13.65 26.60 11.35
N PHE A 322 -12.95 27.66 10.93
CA PHE A 322 -11.86 27.53 9.96
C PHE A 322 -10.57 27.09 10.64
N ASP A 323 -10.32 27.53 11.88
CA ASP A 323 -9.24 26.97 12.70
C ASP A 323 -9.47 25.46 12.92
N PHE A 324 -10.74 25.06 13.13
CA PHE A 324 -11.13 23.67 13.27
C PHE A 324 -10.77 22.89 12.00
N PHE A 325 -11.12 23.39 10.82
CA PHE A 325 -10.76 22.75 9.55
C PHE A 325 -9.23 22.66 9.37
N ILE A 326 -8.51 23.74 9.64
CA ILE A 326 -7.05 23.81 9.50
C ILE A 326 -6.36 22.80 10.42
N ARG A 327 -6.81 22.63 11.67
CA ARG A 327 -6.24 21.64 12.60
C ARG A 327 -6.51 20.18 12.23
N ARG A 328 -7.59 19.90 11.47
CA ARG A 328 -7.88 18.54 10.96
C ARG A 328 -7.19 18.22 9.65
N THR A 329 -6.50 19.18 9.03
CA THR A 329 -5.84 18.99 7.73
C THR A 329 -4.33 19.04 7.86
N MET A 330 -3.60 18.43 6.92
CA MET A 330 -2.13 18.31 6.97
C MET A 330 -1.41 19.59 6.48
N LYS A 331 -2.01 20.77 6.72
CA LYS A 331 -1.48 22.11 6.35
C LYS A 331 -1.11 22.25 4.89
N ARG A 332 -1.99 21.78 4.02
CA ARG A 332 -1.85 21.82 2.55
C ARG A 332 -3.09 22.47 1.94
N PRO A 333 -2.95 23.40 0.98
CA PRO A 333 -4.08 24.02 0.29
C PRO A 333 -5.10 23.00 -0.25
N ARG A 334 -4.61 21.92 -0.87
CA ARG A 334 -5.47 20.85 -1.39
C ARG A 334 -6.35 20.22 -0.32
N ASP A 335 -5.75 19.89 0.83
CA ASP A 335 -6.44 19.19 1.92
C ASP A 335 -7.53 20.07 2.55
N ILE A 336 -7.27 21.37 2.71
CA ILE A 336 -8.25 22.31 3.28
C ILE A 336 -9.38 22.61 2.29
N ILE A 337 -9.09 22.76 0.99
CA ILE A 337 -10.11 22.92 -0.06
C ILE A 337 -11.02 21.68 -0.09
N ASN A 338 -10.43 20.48 -0.06
CA ASN A 338 -11.19 19.22 -0.03
C ASN A 338 -12.07 19.07 1.22
N PHE A 339 -11.58 19.50 2.37
CA PHE A 339 -12.35 19.48 3.62
C PHE A 339 -13.58 20.41 3.50
N VAL A 340 -13.38 21.65 3.04
CA VAL A 340 -14.47 22.63 2.88
C VAL A 340 -15.49 22.16 1.82
N ASN A 341 -15.03 21.65 0.68
CA ASN A 341 -15.89 21.07 -0.35
C ASN A 341 -16.71 19.89 0.19
N SER A 342 -16.09 19.02 1.00
CA SER A 342 -16.82 17.89 1.63
C SER A 342 -17.89 18.37 2.61
N CYS A 343 -17.62 19.43 3.39
CA CYS A 343 -18.62 20.06 4.25
C CYS A 343 -19.81 20.63 3.45
N ILE A 344 -19.54 21.26 2.32
CA ILE A 344 -20.55 21.78 1.39
C ILE A 344 -21.37 20.63 0.79
N GLU A 345 -20.73 19.56 0.32
CA GLU A 345 -21.41 18.38 -0.22
C GLU A 345 -22.31 17.70 0.83
N GLU A 346 -21.85 17.56 2.08
CA GLU A 346 -22.67 17.03 3.18
C GLU A 346 -23.84 17.94 3.56
N ALA A 347 -23.72 19.25 3.38
CA ALA A 347 -24.85 20.18 3.55
C ALA A 347 -25.87 20.04 2.41
N ASN A 348 -25.40 19.93 1.16
CA ASN A 348 -26.25 19.76 -0.02
C ASN A 348 -27.04 18.45 -0.01
N LYS A 349 -26.45 17.35 0.49
CA LYS A 349 -27.16 16.07 0.71
C LYS A 349 -28.38 16.20 1.61
N ARG A 350 -28.40 17.22 2.48
CA ARG A 350 -29.48 17.52 3.42
C ARG A 350 -30.41 18.62 2.90
N SER A 351 -30.23 19.06 1.65
CA SER A 351 -30.91 20.20 1.04
C SER A 351 -30.83 21.47 1.90
N ALA A 352 -29.71 21.66 2.61
CA ALA A 352 -29.49 22.80 3.49
C ALA A 352 -28.89 23.99 2.73
N HIS A 353 -29.28 25.21 3.10
CA HIS A 353 -28.72 26.46 2.55
C HIS A 353 -27.54 27.02 3.36
N TYR A 354 -27.07 26.27 4.36
CA TYR A 354 -25.90 26.56 5.19
C TYR A 354 -25.23 25.25 5.62
N VAL A 355 -23.93 25.30 5.86
CA VAL A 355 -23.17 24.20 6.44
C VAL A 355 -23.48 24.14 7.93
N SER A 356 -24.04 23.02 8.39
CA SER A 356 -24.37 22.81 9.80
C SER A 356 -23.18 22.20 10.57
N ILE A 357 -23.16 22.32 11.90
CA ILE A 357 -22.18 21.62 12.76
C ILE A 357 -22.21 20.10 12.48
N GLN A 358 -23.39 19.52 12.24
CA GLN A 358 -23.52 18.10 11.93
C GLN A 358 -22.88 17.73 10.58
N SER A 359 -22.96 18.61 9.57
CA SER A 359 -22.29 18.44 8.28
C SER A 359 -20.76 18.44 8.45
N VAL A 360 -20.24 19.34 9.29
CA VAL A 360 -18.82 19.40 9.63
C VAL A 360 -18.36 18.13 10.34
N LEU A 361 -19.09 17.67 11.36
CA LEU A 361 -18.72 16.46 12.12
C LEU A 361 -18.82 15.18 11.28
N ALA A 362 -19.80 15.09 10.38
CA ALA A 362 -19.87 13.99 9.41
C ALA A 362 -18.67 14.01 8.46
N THR A 363 -18.29 15.20 7.99
CA THR A 363 -17.12 15.40 7.14
C THR A 363 -15.82 15.04 7.86
N GLU A 364 -15.64 15.43 9.12
CA GLU A 364 -14.47 15.09 9.94
C GLU A 364 -14.22 13.58 9.96
N LYS A 365 -15.27 12.77 10.17
CA LYS A 365 -15.17 11.29 10.17
C LYS A 365 -14.79 10.73 8.81
N LYS A 366 -15.45 11.21 7.74
CA LYS A 366 -15.15 10.79 6.36
C LYS A 366 -13.72 11.16 5.98
N TYR A 367 -13.34 12.42 6.16
CA TYR A 367 -12.01 12.93 5.86
C TYR A 367 -10.92 12.16 6.60
N SER A 368 -11.12 11.85 7.89
CA SER A 368 -10.14 11.10 8.68
C SER A 368 -9.83 9.73 8.06
N ARG A 369 -10.86 9.01 7.59
CA ARG A 369 -10.71 7.72 6.90
C ARG A 369 -10.00 7.88 5.55
N ASP A 370 -10.48 8.78 4.71
CA ASP A 370 -9.92 9.00 3.37
C ASP A 370 -8.45 9.45 3.46
N ARG A 371 -8.13 10.30 4.44
CA ARG A 371 -6.78 10.79 4.69
C ARG A 371 -5.85 9.69 5.20
N MET A 372 -6.35 8.75 6.00
CA MET A 372 -5.58 7.60 6.46
C MET A 372 -5.20 6.69 5.29
N VAL A 373 -6.16 6.32 4.44
CA VAL A 373 -5.92 5.50 3.24
C VAL A 373 -4.88 6.17 2.36
N ALA A 374 -5.06 7.46 2.07
CA ALA A 374 -4.15 8.19 1.21
C ALA A 374 -2.75 8.41 1.86
N LEU A 375 -2.63 8.42 3.20
CA LEU A 375 -1.33 8.42 3.89
C LEU A 375 -0.61 7.09 3.71
N ILE A 376 -1.31 5.97 3.92
CA ILE A 376 -0.76 4.63 3.74
C ILE A 376 -0.35 4.43 2.28
N ASP A 377 -1.20 4.79 1.33
CA ASP A 377 -0.88 4.68 -0.11
C ASP A 377 0.34 5.51 -0.52
N GLU A 378 0.53 6.71 0.07
CA GLU A 378 1.67 7.59 -0.20
C GLU A 378 3.00 6.99 0.29
N TRP A 379 2.98 6.16 1.35
CA TRP A 379 4.19 5.73 2.05
C TRP A 379 4.42 4.22 2.13
N LYS A 380 3.46 3.37 1.76
CA LYS A 380 3.55 1.90 1.88
C LYS A 380 4.74 1.26 1.16
N PHE A 381 5.24 1.90 0.09
CA PHE A 381 6.42 1.41 -0.63
C PHE A 381 7.72 1.66 0.16
N VAL A 382 7.77 2.74 0.93
CA VAL A 382 8.92 3.09 1.79
C VAL A 382 8.81 2.37 3.14
N TYR A 383 7.59 2.30 3.69
CA TYR A 383 7.27 1.73 4.99
C TYR A 383 6.16 0.68 4.85
N PRO A 384 6.48 -0.58 4.49
CA PRO A 384 5.48 -1.63 4.28
C PRO A 384 4.60 -1.93 5.51
N ASP A 385 5.17 -1.80 6.70
CA ASP A 385 4.51 -2.12 7.98
C ASP A 385 3.74 -0.91 8.57
N LEU A 386 3.68 0.22 7.83
CA LEU A 386 3.13 1.49 8.34
C LEU A 386 1.68 1.36 8.82
N GLU A 387 0.85 0.62 8.10
CA GLU A 387 -0.56 0.41 8.48
C GLU A 387 -0.65 -0.29 9.85
N LEU A 388 0.12 -1.36 10.06
CA LEU A 388 0.16 -2.09 11.32
C LEU A 388 0.62 -1.21 12.49
N TRP A 389 1.65 -0.38 12.25
CA TRP A 389 2.14 0.54 13.27
C TRP A 389 1.09 1.58 13.65
N ILE A 390 0.35 2.14 12.68
CA ILE A 390 -0.73 3.10 12.92
C ILE A 390 -1.90 2.44 13.66
N GLU A 391 -2.31 1.23 13.26
CA GLU A 391 -3.40 0.50 13.91
C GLU A 391 -3.13 0.21 15.39
N SER A 392 -1.85 0.10 15.77
CA SER A 392 -1.42 -0.11 17.16
C SER A 392 -1.79 1.05 18.10
N PHE A 393 -2.14 2.22 17.56
CA PHE A 393 -2.64 3.38 18.31
C PHE A 393 -4.16 3.34 18.57
N ALA A 394 -4.90 2.41 17.96
CA ALA A 394 -6.35 2.32 18.14
C ALA A 394 -6.72 2.07 19.61
N GLY A 395 -7.59 2.92 20.17
CA GLY A 395 -8.06 2.83 21.55
C GLY A 395 -7.06 3.33 22.60
N ARG A 396 -6.00 4.02 22.18
CA ARG A 396 -5.00 4.64 23.07
C ARG A 396 -5.19 6.15 23.15
N LYS A 397 -4.51 6.78 24.10
CA LYS A 397 -4.45 8.25 24.18
C LYS A 397 -3.68 8.79 22.97
N PHE A 398 -4.07 9.97 22.49
CA PHE A 398 -3.38 10.63 21.37
C PHE A 398 -2.12 11.42 21.79
N THR A 399 -1.83 11.47 23.08
CA THR A 399 -0.58 11.99 23.66
C THR A 399 0.13 10.84 24.35
N ILE A 400 1.36 10.54 23.92
CA ILE A 400 2.08 9.32 24.28
C ILE A 400 3.54 9.68 24.54
N ASN A 401 4.16 9.14 25.57
CA ASN A 401 5.60 9.29 25.82
C ASN A 401 6.41 8.13 25.22
N TYR A 402 7.74 8.25 25.20
CA TYR A 402 8.61 7.22 24.64
C TYR A 402 8.44 5.84 25.31
N SER A 403 8.33 5.77 26.64
CA SER A 403 8.17 4.49 27.36
C SER A 403 6.85 3.76 27.05
N GLU A 404 5.81 4.50 26.68
CA GLU A 404 4.55 3.92 26.20
C GLU A 404 4.69 3.38 24.78
N LEU A 405 5.43 4.08 23.90
CA LEU A 405 5.75 3.57 22.56
C LEU A 405 6.61 2.31 22.64
N GLU A 406 7.57 2.23 23.57
CA GLU A 406 8.37 1.02 23.82
C GLU A 406 7.49 -0.20 24.10
N LYS A 407 6.45 -0.02 24.92
CA LYS A 407 5.47 -1.08 25.19
C LYS A 407 4.57 -1.40 24.00
N ILE A 408 4.32 -0.42 23.11
CA ILE A 408 3.51 -0.63 21.91
C ILE A 408 4.26 -1.49 20.90
N PHE A 409 5.56 -1.24 20.74
CA PHE A 409 6.40 -1.85 19.71
C PHE A 409 7.42 -2.86 20.25
N GLU A 410 7.21 -3.39 21.46
CA GLU A 410 8.14 -4.32 22.12
C GLU A 410 8.43 -5.58 21.30
N HIS A 411 7.45 -6.03 20.50
CA HIS A 411 7.56 -7.22 19.66
C HIS A 411 7.97 -6.93 18.21
N GLU A 412 8.24 -5.67 17.86
CA GLU A 412 8.69 -5.32 16.51
C GLU A 412 10.16 -5.65 16.34
N ASN A 413 10.52 -6.22 15.18
CA ASN A 413 11.90 -6.56 14.85
C ASN A 413 12.75 -5.34 14.46
N ARG A 414 12.15 -4.14 14.39
CA ARG A 414 12.85 -2.89 14.05
C ARG A 414 13.16 -2.07 15.30
N PRO A 415 14.29 -1.35 15.33
CA PRO A 415 14.55 -0.39 16.39
C PRO A 415 13.40 0.61 16.51
N ILE A 416 12.85 0.77 17.71
CA ILE A 416 11.70 1.66 17.93
C ILE A 416 11.96 3.08 17.45
N LYS A 417 13.21 3.55 17.54
CA LYS A 417 13.59 4.86 17.06
C LYS A 417 13.34 5.04 15.56
N GLU A 418 13.56 4.00 14.76
CA GLU A 418 13.27 4.02 13.33
C GLU A 418 11.76 4.06 13.06
N ILE A 419 10.96 3.33 13.86
CA ILE A 419 9.50 3.37 13.78
C ILE A 419 8.99 4.79 14.09
N ILE A 420 9.50 5.40 15.16
CA ILE A 420 9.17 6.78 15.56
C ILE A 420 9.55 7.77 14.47
N ASP A 421 10.76 7.68 13.93
CA ASP A 421 11.22 8.56 12.86
C ASP A 421 10.35 8.40 11.60
N SER A 422 9.92 7.18 11.28
CA SER A 422 9.01 6.89 10.17
C SER A 422 7.63 7.50 10.40
N LEU A 423 7.01 7.26 11.57
CA LEU A 423 5.71 7.83 11.93
C LEU A 423 5.73 9.36 11.97
N TYR A 424 6.85 9.94 12.41
CA TYR A 424 7.08 11.38 12.38
C TYR A 424 7.18 11.89 10.95
N GLU A 425 8.01 11.25 10.12
CA GLU A 425 8.24 11.66 8.74
C GLU A 425 6.95 11.70 7.93
N VAL A 426 6.11 10.66 8.00
CA VAL A 426 4.82 10.64 7.29
C VAL A 426 3.84 11.71 7.82
N GLY A 427 4.10 12.22 9.03
CA GLY A 427 3.30 13.24 9.71
C GLY A 427 2.16 12.67 10.54
N PHE A 428 2.20 11.36 10.87
CA PHE A 428 1.20 10.72 11.71
C PHE A 428 1.38 11.15 13.18
N ILE A 429 2.63 11.23 13.65
CA ILE A 429 2.97 11.82 14.96
C ILE A 429 3.77 13.11 14.81
N GLY A 430 3.62 14.01 15.77
CA GLY A 430 4.50 15.15 16.02
C GLY A 430 5.10 15.05 17.42
N TYR A 431 6.05 15.92 17.73
CA TYR A 431 6.63 16.04 19.06
C TYR A 431 6.37 17.42 19.64
N TYR A 432 6.06 17.50 20.93
CA TYR A 432 5.97 18.79 21.63
C TYR A 432 7.37 19.33 21.91
N SER A 433 7.62 20.57 21.49
CA SER A 433 8.84 21.31 21.79
C SER A 433 8.51 22.39 22.83
N PRO A 434 9.09 22.34 24.03
CA PRO A 434 8.94 23.40 25.02
C PRO A 434 9.48 24.75 24.52
N GLU A 435 10.53 24.75 23.70
CA GLU A 435 11.12 25.97 23.14
C GLU A 435 10.18 26.68 22.16
N ASP A 436 9.43 25.91 21.36
CA ASP A 436 8.49 26.44 20.38
C ASP A 436 7.05 26.59 20.94
N GLU A 437 6.83 26.14 22.18
CA GLU A 437 5.53 26.04 22.86
C GLU A 437 4.43 25.35 22.01
N ARG A 438 4.82 24.44 21.11
CA ARG A 438 3.90 23.81 20.16
C ARG A 438 4.31 22.38 19.79
N VAL A 439 3.35 21.67 19.17
CA VAL A 439 3.62 20.38 18.54
C VAL A 439 4.20 20.60 17.15
N ASN A 440 5.41 20.11 16.95
CA ASN A 440 6.12 20.13 15.67
C ASN A 440 5.86 18.81 14.94
N PHE A 441 5.24 18.90 13.76
CA PHE A 441 5.15 17.80 12.80
C PHE A 441 6.23 17.95 11.73
N SER A 442 6.50 16.89 10.96
CA SER A 442 7.52 16.87 9.89
C SER A 442 7.31 17.88 8.76
N PHE A 443 6.10 18.46 8.67
CA PHE A 443 5.73 19.50 7.72
C PHE A 443 5.79 20.92 8.31
N PHE A 444 6.31 21.06 9.53
CA PHE A 444 6.55 22.34 10.20
C PHE A 444 7.98 22.51 10.70
N SER A 445 8.64 21.41 11.05
CA SER A 445 9.98 21.41 11.61
C SER A 445 10.88 20.44 10.86
N THR A 446 12.15 20.82 10.74
CA THR A 446 13.22 19.94 10.29
C THR A 446 13.86 19.16 11.43
N GLY A 447 13.52 19.51 12.69
CA GLY A 447 13.98 18.80 13.88
C GLY A 447 13.45 17.37 13.93
N LYS A 448 14.22 16.47 14.52
CA LYS A 448 13.80 15.08 14.74
C LYS A 448 13.32 14.88 16.18
N PRO A 449 12.36 13.98 16.42
CA PRO A 449 11.93 13.67 17.77
C PRO A 449 13.08 13.11 18.62
N GLY A 450 13.20 13.52 19.88
CA GLY A 450 14.11 12.96 20.88
C GLY A 450 13.43 11.91 21.76
N PHE A 451 14.22 11.12 22.48
CA PHE A 451 13.70 10.10 23.40
C PHE A 451 12.92 10.68 24.60
N ASP A 452 13.19 11.92 24.95
CA ASP A 452 12.60 12.69 26.04
C ASP A 452 11.34 13.46 25.63
N HIS A 453 11.00 13.48 24.34
CA HIS A 453 9.84 14.21 23.85
C HIS A 453 8.52 13.52 24.20
N THR A 454 7.47 14.35 24.32
CA THR A 454 6.08 13.88 24.29
C THR A 454 5.57 13.89 22.86
N TYR A 455 5.01 12.76 22.42
CA TYR A 455 4.50 12.55 21.08
C TYR A 455 2.99 12.81 21.02
N HIS A 456 2.55 13.38 19.91
CA HIS A 456 1.15 13.68 19.66
C HIS A 456 0.74 13.10 18.31
N VAL A 457 -0.29 12.25 18.30
CA VAL A 457 -0.95 11.82 17.06
C VAL A 457 -1.62 13.04 16.43
N HIS A 458 -1.54 13.16 15.10
CA HIS A 458 -2.17 14.26 14.39
C HIS A 458 -3.70 14.14 14.47
N VAL A 459 -4.39 15.25 14.77
CA VAL A 459 -5.85 15.30 15.01
C VAL A 459 -6.67 14.78 13.82
N ALA A 460 -6.13 14.90 12.60
CA ALA A 460 -6.72 14.35 11.37
C ALA A 460 -7.05 12.85 11.47
N PHE A 461 -6.39 12.09 12.35
CA PHE A 461 -6.53 10.63 12.42
C PHE A 461 -7.33 10.13 13.64
N PHE A 462 -7.80 11.03 14.51
CA PHE A 462 -8.49 10.63 15.75
C PHE A 462 -9.76 9.84 15.46
N SER A 463 -10.63 10.37 14.60
CA SER A 463 -11.90 9.70 14.25
C SER A 463 -11.68 8.32 13.65
N TYR A 464 -10.66 8.14 12.79
CA TYR A 464 -10.30 6.84 12.23
C TYR A 464 -9.89 5.84 13.33
N LEU A 465 -9.00 6.26 14.25
CA LEU A 465 -8.51 5.40 15.33
C LEU A 465 -9.60 5.04 16.34
N ASP A 466 -10.50 5.96 16.64
CA ASP A 466 -11.67 5.72 17.50
C ASP A 466 -12.62 4.71 16.86
N GLU A 467 -12.95 4.87 15.56
CA GLU A 467 -13.78 3.90 14.81
C GLU A 467 -13.11 2.51 14.77
N ARG A 468 -11.78 2.47 14.62
CA ARG A 468 -11.01 1.21 14.65
C ARG A 468 -11.05 0.58 16.03
N ALA A 469 -10.93 1.36 17.10
CA ALA A 469 -11.04 0.89 18.48
C ALA A 469 -12.42 0.28 18.76
N GLU A 470 -13.50 0.93 18.31
CA GLU A 470 -14.86 0.42 18.43
C GLU A 470 -15.05 -0.90 17.66
N ALA A 471 -14.47 -1.01 16.46
CA ALA A 471 -14.51 -2.24 15.67
C ALA A 471 -13.77 -3.39 16.39
N LEU A 472 -12.58 -3.13 16.93
CA LEU A 472 -11.79 -4.09 17.71
C LEU A 472 -12.51 -4.49 19.01
N GLY A 473 -13.15 -3.53 19.68
CA GLY A 473 -13.95 -3.76 20.89
C GLY A 473 -15.14 -4.68 20.63
N ARG A 474 -15.87 -4.45 19.52
CA ARG A 474 -16.98 -5.32 19.07
C ARG A 474 -16.49 -6.73 18.72
N ALA A 475 -15.35 -6.86 18.04
CA ALA A 475 -14.76 -8.16 17.73
C ALA A 475 -14.35 -8.93 18.99
N ARG A 476 -13.77 -8.27 20.00
CA ARG A 476 -13.40 -8.88 21.29
C ARG A 476 -14.62 -9.35 22.10
N HIS A 477 -15.71 -8.57 22.11
CA HIS A 477 -16.96 -8.98 22.78
C HIS A 477 -17.60 -10.19 22.09
N SER A 478 -17.60 -10.22 20.75
CA SER A 478 -18.09 -11.37 19.98
C SER A 478 -17.30 -12.66 20.31
N ARG A 479 -15.96 -12.58 20.37
CA ARG A 479 -15.10 -13.72 20.74
C ARG A 479 -15.33 -14.20 22.18
N LYS A 480 -15.43 -13.29 23.16
CA LYS A 480 -15.72 -13.67 24.56
C LYS A 480 -17.07 -14.38 24.72
N ASN A 481 -18.09 -13.95 23.98
CA ASN A 481 -19.40 -14.61 24.02
C ASN A 481 -19.36 -16.02 23.41
N GLN A 482 -18.57 -16.23 22.35
CA GLN A 482 -18.36 -17.55 21.76
C GLN A 482 -17.56 -18.48 22.69
N GLU A 483 -16.52 -17.99 23.35
CA GLU A 483 -15.73 -18.75 24.32
C GLU A 483 -16.55 -19.15 25.57
N SER A 484 -17.42 -18.27 26.06
CA SER A 484 -18.28 -18.57 27.22
C SER A 484 -19.36 -19.61 26.91
N GLN A 485 -19.93 -19.60 25.69
CA GLN A 485 -20.88 -20.63 25.25
C GLN A 485 -20.19 -21.99 25.07
N ALA A 486 -18.97 -22.01 24.52
CA ALA A 486 -18.19 -23.24 24.38
C ALA A 486 -17.82 -23.86 25.74
N LYS A 487 -17.55 -23.04 26.76
CA LYS A 487 -17.24 -23.52 28.11
C LYS A 487 -18.44 -24.16 28.81
N GLN A 488 -19.62 -23.54 28.75
CA GLN A 488 -20.85 -24.11 29.33
C GLN A 488 -21.21 -25.45 28.66
N LEU A 489 -21.12 -25.49 27.33
CA LEU A 489 -21.39 -26.71 26.56
C LEU A 489 -20.42 -27.85 26.91
N ARG A 490 -19.16 -27.53 27.24
CA ARG A 490 -18.18 -28.52 27.71
C ARG A 490 -18.57 -29.10 29.07
N GLU A 491 -18.98 -28.28 30.03
CA GLU A 491 -19.38 -28.73 31.38
C GLU A 491 -20.62 -29.65 31.34
N ASP A 492 -21.66 -29.26 30.61
CA ASP A 492 -22.89 -30.06 30.45
C ASP A 492 -22.58 -31.44 29.82
N MET A 493 -21.61 -31.48 28.89
CA MET A 493 -21.16 -32.69 28.24
C MET A 493 -20.38 -33.60 29.21
N LEU A 494 -19.47 -33.07 30.03
CA LEU A 494 -18.73 -33.86 31.03
C LEU A 494 -19.68 -34.58 31.99
N ASP A 495 -20.77 -33.91 32.40
CA ASP A 495 -21.82 -34.48 33.25
C ASP A 495 -22.62 -35.59 32.57
N LEU A 496 -22.88 -35.48 31.25
CA LEU A 496 -23.47 -36.55 30.47
C LEU A 496 -22.52 -37.76 30.39
N PHE A 497 -21.23 -37.52 30.15
CA PHE A 497 -20.23 -38.57 30.07
C PHE A 497 -20.08 -39.31 31.39
N GLY A 498 -20.00 -38.61 32.52
CA GLY A 498 -19.93 -39.25 33.84
C GLY A 498 -21.12 -40.19 34.11
N ARG A 499 -22.34 -39.79 33.69
CA ARG A 499 -23.54 -40.62 33.78
C ARG A 499 -23.47 -41.85 32.89
N VAL A 500 -23.22 -41.68 31.59
CA VAL A 500 -23.16 -42.79 30.63
C VAL A 500 -22.07 -43.79 31.02
N LEU A 501 -20.91 -43.29 31.44
CA LEU A 501 -19.79 -44.14 31.83
C LEU A 501 -20.05 -44.93 33.11
N SER A 502 -20.94 -44.46 34.00
CA SER A 502 -21.34 -45.22 35.19
C SER A 502 -22.14 -46.49 34.87
N ASP A 503 -22.78 -46.54 33.69
CA ASP A 503 -23.51 -47.72 33.21
C ASP A 503 -22.58 -48.81 32.63
N PHE A 504 -21.30 -48.48 32.40
CA PHE A 504 -20.27 -49.39 31.87
C PHE A 504 -19.11 -49.53 32.85
N PRO A 505 -19.24 -50.38 33.90
CA PRO A 505 -18.16 -50.63 34.86
C PRO A 505 -16.96 -51.37 34.22
N GLU A 506 -17.16 -52.02 33.08
CA GLU A 506 -16.12 -52.68 32.29
C GLU A 506 -15.80 -51.89 31.02
N SER A 507 -14.68 -52.22 30.36
CA SER A 507 -14.26 -51.55 29.13
C SER A 507 -15.29 -51.64 28.01
N VAL A 508 -15.64 -50.51 27.40
CA VAL A 508 -16.58 -50.39 26.28
C VAL A 508 -15.86 -49.94 25.02
N SER A 509 -16.25 -50.43 23.84
CA SER A 509 -15.64 -49.94 22.59
C SER A 509 -16.03 -48.47 22.35
N VAL A 510 -15.13 -47.67 21.77
CA VAL A 510 -15.41 -46.27 21.43
C VAL A 510 -16.66 -46.14 20.55
N SER A 511 -16.88 -47.10 19.65
CA SER A 511 -18.04 -47.14 18.75
C SER A 511 -19.35 -47.38 19.49
N SER A 512 -19.36 -48.32 20.44
CA SER A 512 -20.51 -48.63 21.28
C SER A 512 -20.83 -47.50 22.24
N LEU A 513 -19.81 -46.90 22.86
CA LEU A 513 -19.98 -45.74 23.73
C LEU A 513 -20.60 -44.57 22.97
N LYS A 514 -20.13 -44.30 21.75
CA LYS A 514 -20.70 -43.25 20.89
C LYS A 514 -22.18 -43.52 20.57
N ALA A 515 -22.56 -44.76 20.31
CA ALA A 515 -23.95 -45.12 20.03
C ALA A 515 -24.86 -44.84 21.24
N VAL A 516 -24.43 -45.21 22.45
CA VAL A 516 -25.20 -44.99 23.69
C VAL A 516 -25.34 -43.50 23.99
N ILE A 517 -24.29 -42.71 23.75
CA ILE A 517 -24.36 -41.25 23.92
C ILE A 517 -25.35 -40.64 22.94
N LEU A 518 -25.40 -41.12 21.69
CA LEU A 518 -26.36 -40.64 20.70
C LEU A 518 -27.81 -41.07 21.02
N GLU A 519 -28.01 -42.17 21.74
CA GLU A 519 -29.33 -42.55 22.25
C GLU A 519 -29.81 -41.62 23.38
N GLN A 520 -28.91 -41.22 24.28
CA GLN A 520 -29.25 -40.35 25.41
C GLN A 520 -29.20 -38.85 25.06
N ALA A 521 -28.41 -38.46 24.07
CA ALA A 521 -28.23 -37.10 23.58
C ALA A 521 -28.11 -37.08 22.04
N PRO A 522 -29.25 -37.12 21.31
CA PRO A 522 -29.27 -37.17 19.84
C PRO A 522 -28.60 -35.98 19.16
N GLU A 523 -28.51 -34.84 19.85
CA GLU A 523 -27.90 -33.59 19.35
C GLU A 523 -26.37 -33.58 19.43
N PHE A 524 -25.76 -34.59 20.06
CA PHE A 524 -24.32 -34.67 20.26
C PHE A 524 -23.55 -34.74 18.94
N ASP A 525 -22.61 -33.79 18.76
CA ASP A 525 -21.72 -33.73 17.60
C ASP A 525 -20.35 -33.18 18.03
N GLU A 526 -19.33 -34.05 18.00
CA GLU A 526 -17.96 -33.68 18.37
C GLU A 526 -17.39 -32.53 17.51
N ARG A 527 -17.90 -32.32 16.30
CA ARG A 527 -17.42 -31.25 15.40
C ARG A 527 -17.92 -29.88 15.82
N LYS A 528 -19.12 -29.81 16.41
CA LYS A 528 -19.65 -28.56 17.01
C LYS A 528 -18.83 -28.12 18.22
N LEU A 529 -18.14 -29.07 18.84
CA LEU A 529 -17.22 -28.85 19.96
C LEU A 529 -15.77 -28.57 19.51
N GLY A 530 -15.49 -28.59 18.21
CA GLY A 530 -14.17 -28.29 17.63
C GLY A 530 -13.25 -29.50 17.45
N TYR A 531 -13.72 -30.72 17.71
CA TYR A 531 -12.92 -31.94 17.54
C TYR A 531 -13.18 -32.59 16.17
N ARG A 532 -12.16 -33.20 15.57
CA ARG A 532 -12.26 -33.81 14.23
C ARG A 532 -13.01 -35.14 14.28
N ASN A 533 -12.87 -35.87 15.39
CA ASN A 533 -13.54 -37.14 15.64
C ASN A 533 -13.73 -37.38 17.15
N PHE A 534 -14.56 -38.37 17.46
CA PHE A 534 -14.91 -38.74 18.82
C PHE A 534 -13.72 -39.22 19.67
N GLU A 535 -12.71 -39.84 19.07
CA GLU A 535 -11.49 -40.28 19.78
C GLU A 535 -10.64 -39.09 20.24
N GLU A 536 -10.51 -38.04 19.41
CA GLU A 536 -9.80 -36.81 19.75
C GLU A 536 -10.48 -36.08 20.90
N PHE A 537 -11.82 -36.07 20.90
CA PHE A 537 -12.61 -35.60 22.03
C PHE A 537 -12.30 -36.40 23.30
N LEU A 538 -12.38 -37.74 23.27
CA LEU A 538 -12.13 -38.59 24.45
C LEU A 538 -10.71 -38.45 25.01
N LYS A 539 -9.70 -38.14 24.18
CA LYS A 539 -8.34 -37.82 24.65
C LYS A 539 -8.28 -36.53 25.46
N ASP A 540 -9.08 -35.54 25.09
CA ASP A 540 -9.19 -34.26 25.81
C ASP A 540 -9.92 -34.40 27.17
N VAL A 541 -10.62 -35.52 27.37
CA VAL A 541 -11.29 -35.89 28.63
C VAL A 541 -10.60 -37.06 29.36
N SER A 542 -9.28 -37.18 29.20
CA SER A 542 -8.45 -38.24 29.81
C SER A 542 -8.46 -38.29 31.35
N GLU A 543 -9.03 -37.28 31.99
CA GLU A 543 -9.32 -37.24 33.43
C GLU A 543 -10.45 -38.20 33.85
N LEU A 544 -11.39 -38.50 32.95
CA LEU A 544 -12.52 -39.40 33.23
C LEU A 544 -12.33 -40.82 32.68
N VAL A 545 -11.52 -40.96 31.62
CA VAL A 545 -11.42 -42.21 30.87
C VAL A 545 -9.99 -42.59 30.50
N THR A 546 -9.74 -43.89 30.42
CA THR A 546 -8.51 -44.46 29.88
C THR A 546 -8.81 -45.14 28.54
N LEU A 547 -8.00 -44.83 27.52
CA LEU A 547 -8.11 -45.41 26.18
C LEU A 547 -7.04 -46.48 25.98
N TYR A 548 -7.41 -47.63 25.45
CA TYR A 548 -6.45 -48.67 25.05
C TYR A 548 -6.91 -49.41 23.79
N VAL A 549 -5.97 -50.04 23.09
CA VAL A 549 -6.23 -50.74 21.82
C VAL A 549 -6.06 -52.24 22.03
N ALA A 550 -7.11 -53.01 21.76
CA ALA A 550 -7.07 -54.46 21.77
C ALA A 550 -7.59 -55.00 20.44
N LYS A 551 -6.83 -55.91 19.80
CA LYS A 551 -7.18 -56.53 18.50
C LYS A 551 -7.58 -55.51 17.39
N GLY A 552 -7.03 -54.29 17.45
CA GLY A 552 -7.29 -53.23 16.46
C GLY A 552 -8.57 -52.42 16.67
N ILE A 553 -9.19 -52.52 17.85
CA ILE A 553 -10.36 -51.74 18.29
C ILE A 553 -9.95 -50.89 19.50
N THR A 554 -10.35 -49.63 19.53
CA THR A 554 -10.14 -48.71 20.66
C THR A 554 -11.24 -48.92 21.70
N TYR A 555 -10.84 -49.16 22.94
CA TYR A 555 -11.71 -49.30 24.10
C TYR A 555 -11.53 -48.15 25.07
N VAL A 556 -12.59 -47.85 25.81
CA VAL A 556 -12.69 -46.82 26.84
C VAL A 556 -13.02 -47.52 28.15
N LYS A 557 -12.26 -47.24 29.21
CA LYS A 557 -12.58 -47.66 30.58
C LYS A 557 -12.67 -46.44 31.49
N THR A 558 -13.62 -46.44 32.42
CA THR A 558 -13.69 -45.46 33.51
C THR A 558 -12.42 -45.52 34.36
N ARG A 559 -11.93 -44.36 34.78
CA ARG A 559 -10.75 -44.26 35.63
C ARG A 559 -11.16 -44.38 37.10
N GLU A 560 -10.65 -45.37 37.83
CA GLU A 560 -10.86 -45.46 39.28
C GLU A 560 -9.84 -44.57 40.02
N ILE A 561 -10.22 -44.05 41.19
CA ILE A 561 -9.36 -43.19 42.02
C ILE A 561 -8.19 -44.04 42.53
N GLY A 562 -7.03 -43.94 41.87
CA GLY A 562 -5.81 -44.68 42.20
C GLY A 562 -4.96 -45.16 41.02
N ASP A 563 -5.46 -45.07 39.78
CA ASP A 563 -4.74 -45.57 38.60
C ASP A 563 -3.64 -44.60 38.11
N ASP A 564 -2.38 -45.00 38.32
CA ASP A 564 -1.16 -44.32 37.84
C ASP A 564 -0.99 -44.50 36.32
N PRO A 565 -0.95 -43.41 35.51
CA PRO A 565 -0.95 -43.49 34.04
C PRO A 565 0.22 -44.25 33.41
N GLU A 566 1.35 -44.44 34.11
CA GLU A 566 2.52 -45.16 33.55
C GLU A 566 2.50 -46.68 33.80
N GLN A 567 1.82 -47.18 34.84
CA GLN A 567 1.89 -48.60 35.24
C GLN A 567 0.98 -49.55 34.43
N LEU A 568 -0.05 -49.04 33.77
CA LEU A 568 -0.96 -49.86 32.92
C LEU A 568 -0.39 -50.18 31.53
N SER A 569 0.75 -49.58 31.15
CA SER A 569 1.41 -49.85 29.86
C SER A 569 2.16 -51.19 29.81
N LEU A 570 2.30 -51.90 30.94
CA LEU A 570 3.15 -53.09 31.09
C LEU A 570 2.44 -54.37 31.59
N ALA A 571 1.11 -54.37 31.75
CA ALA A 571 0.37 -55.59 32.09
C ALA A 571 0.17 -56.49 30.85
N LYS A 572 1.04 -57.49 30.69
CA LYS A 572 0.84 -58.60 29.74
C LYS A 572 -0.25 -59.56 30.23
N GLU A 573 -1.07 -59.98 29.28
CA GLU A 573 -1.81 -61.25 29.23
C GLU A 573 -2.69 -61.61 30.43
N GLN A 574 -3.93 -61.12 30.40
CA GLN A 574 -5.09 -61.98 30.65
C GLN A 574 -6.14 -61.65 29.59
N GLU A 575 -6.50 -62.59 28.73
CA GLU A 575 -7.66 -62.46 27.84
C GLU A 575 -8.95 -62.55 28.69
N PRO A 576 -9.77 -61.49 28.77
CA PRO A 576 -11.14 -61.62 29.25
C PRO A 576 -12.04 -61.96 28.06
N LYS A 577 -12.98 -62.89 28.27
CA LYS A 577 -13.87 -63.47 27.24
C LYS A 577 -14.55 -62.40 26.37
N LEU A 578 -14.29 -62.44 25.06
CA LEU A 578 -15.15 -61.80 24.05
C LEU A 578 -16.54 -62.45 24.09
N CYS A 579 -17.57 -61.67 24.38
CA CYS A 579 -18.94 -62.01 23.95
C CYS A 579 -19.16 -61.41 22.56
N ILE A 580 -18.70 -62.10 21.51
CA ILE A 580 -19.35 -61.98 20.20
C ILE A 580 -20.65 -62.75 20.35
N ASP A 581 -21.81 -62.12 20.08
CA ASP A 581 -23.10 -62.82 20.09
C ASP A 581 -23.04 -63.99 19.07
N PRO A 582 -22.89 -65.26 19.52
CA PRO A 582 -22.54 -66.37 18.64
C PRO A 582 -23.66 -66.67 17.62
N LEU A 583 -24.91 -66.30 17.96
CA LEU A 583 -26.06 -66.44 17.09
C LEU A 583 -25.96 -65.50 15.87
N LYS A 584 -25.65 -64.22 16.09
CA LYS A 584 -25.53 -63.24 14.99
C LYS A 584 -24.38 -63.56 14.03
N LEU A 585 -23.28 -64.11 14.56
CA LEU A 585 -22.15 -64.52 13.72
C LEU A 585 -22.49 -65.78 12.90
N ALA A 586 -23.24 -66.72 13.46
CA ALA A 586 -23.72 -67.91 12.73
C ALA A 586 -24.71 -67.53 11.61
N ASP A 587 -25.67 -66.64 11.89
CA ASP A 587 -26.64 -66.14 10.90
C ASP A 587 -25.94 -65.45 9.72
N ALA A 588 -24.92 -64.64 10.01
CA ALA A 588 -24.10 -63.99 9.00
C ALA A 588 -23.35 -64.98 8.10
N PHE A 589 -22.85 -66.09 8.65
CA PHE A 589 -22.21 -67.14 7.87
C PHE A 589 -23.19 -67.98 7.04
N ASP A 590 -24.40 -68.21 7.54
CA ASP A 590 -25.44 -68.89 6.77
C ASP A 590 -25.94 -68.02 5.61
N LEU A 591 -26.00 -66.69 5.78
CA LEU A 591 -26.24 -65.75 4.69
C LEU A 591 -25.16 -65.83 3.59
N VAL A 592 -23.88 -65.95 3.97
CA VAL A 592 -22.79 -66.17 3.01
C VAL A 592 -22.99 -67.48 2.23
N LYS A 593 -23.35 -68.58 2.90
CA LYS A 593 -23.61 -69.87 2.25
C LYS A 593 -24.81 -69.79 1.30
N GLN A 594 -25.89 -69.15 1.73
CA GLN A 594 -27.10 -68.98 0.94
C GLN A 594 -26.80 -68.28 -0.39
N VAL A 595 -26.05 -67.17 -0.33
CA VAL A 595 -25.70 -66.41 -1.54
C VAL A 595 -24.73 -67.20 -2.42
N LEU A 596 -23.68 -67.80 -1.86
CA LEU A 596 -22.68 -68.50 -2.67
C LEU A 596 -23.16 -69.84 -3.26
N ASN A 597 -24.17 -70.50 -2.68
CA ASN A 597 -24.77 -71.71 -3.25
C ASN A 597 -25.38 -71.49 -4.65
N ALA A 598 -25.85 -70.27 -4.95
CA ALA A 598 -26.39 -69.93 -6.26
C ALA A 598 -25.29 -69.68 -7.33
N TYR A 599 -24.02 -69.57 -6.92
CA TYR A 599 -22.90 -69.20 -7.79
C TYR A 599 -21.71 -70.17 -7.64
N PRO A 600 -21.80 -71.39 -8.20
CA PRO A 600 -20.80 -72.45 -8.01
C PRO A 600 -19.39 -72.08 -8.54
N ASN A 601 -19.30 -71.12 -9.47
CA ASN A 601 -18.02 -70.64 -10.01
C ASN A 601 -17.38 -69.52 -9.18
N GLY A 602 -17.97 -69.14 -8.04
CA GLY A 602 -17.52 -68.06 -7.18
C GLY A 602 -17.91 -66.66 -7.64
N LEU A 603 -17.87 -65.70 -6.71
CA LEU A 603 -18.19 -64.29 -6.92
C LEU A 603 -17.02 -63.41 -6.50
N THR A 604 -16.90 -62.20 -7.04
CA THR A 604 -15.97 -61.22 -6.45
C THR A 604 -16.44 -60.83 -5.05
N VAL A 605 -15.51 -60.55 -4.14
CA VAL A 605 -15.83 -60.17 -2.75
C VAL A 605 -16.75 -58.94 -2.68
N ALA A 606 -16.57 -57.98 -3.59
CA ALA A 606 -17.44 -56.81 -3.71
C ALA A 606 -18.87 -57.17 -4.15
N HIS A 607 -19.00 -58.08 -5.13
CA HIS A 607 -20.31 -58.51 -5.62
C HIS A 607 -21.03 -59.39 -4.60
N LEU A 608 -20.30 -60.24 -3.87
CA LEU A 608 -20.83 -61.03 -2.76
C LEU A 608 -21.43 -60.11 -1.67
N LYS A 609 -20.69 -59.08 -1.25
CA LYS A 609 -21.19 -58.11 -0.26
C LYS A 609 -22.49 -57.44 -0.73
N HIS A 610 -22.52 -57.02 -1.99
CA HIS A 610 -23.70 -56.38 -2.56
C HIS A 610 -24.91 -57.32 -2.56
N LEU A 611 -24.75 -58.59 -2.92
CA LEU A 611 -25.85 -59.57 -2.90
C LEU A 611 -26.29 -59.90 -1.47
N MET A 612 -25.37 -59.99 -0.51
CA MET A 612 -25.73 -60.17 0.90
C MET A 612 -26.60 -59.02 1.41
N LEU A 613 -26.26 -57.78 1.08
CA LEU A 613 -27.05 -56.60 1.42
C LEU A 613 -28.42 -56.53 0.72
N GLN A 614 -28.59 -57.25 -0.40
CA GLN A 614 -29.90 -57.38 -1.05
C GLN A 614 -30.78 -58.42 -0.35
N VAL A 615 -30.19 -59.47 0.22
CA VAL A 615 -30.92 -60.51 0.96
C VAL A 615 -31.24 -60.05 2.37
N ASP A 616 -30.28 -59.40 3.03
CA ASP A 616 -30.43 -58.77 4.34
C ASP A 616 -29.78 -57.39 4.33
N SER A 617 -30.63 -56.36 4.23
CA SER A 617 -30.20 -54.97 4.19
C SER A 617 -29.64 -54.45 5.51
N THR A 618 -29.79 -55.21 6.60
CA THR A 618 -29.28 -54.87 7.93
C THR A 618 -27.89 -55.43 8.20
N PHE A 619 -27.36 -56.27 7.31
CA PHE A 619 -26.04 -56.85 7.45
C PHE A 619 -24.92 -55.78 7.49
N ASP A 620 -24.14 -55.75 8.56
CA ASP A 620 -22.92 -54.93 8.68
C ASP A 620 -21.81 -55.72 9.37
N GLU A 621 -20.71 -55.98 8.65
CA GLU A 621 -19.57 -56.71 9.21
C GLU A 621 -18.91 -55.99 10.40
N ARG A 622 -19.09 -54.67 10.53
CA ARG A 622 -18.55 -53.89 11.65
C ARG A 622 -19.31 -54.17 12.94
N SER A 623 -20.62 -54.41 12.84
CA SER A 623 -21.45 -54.82 13.97
C SER A 623 -21.04 -56.20 14.52
N LEU A 624 -20.42 -57.03 13.67
CA LEU A 624 -19.85 -58.34 14.01
C LEU A 624 -18.38 -58.25 14.46
N GLY A 625 -17.81 -57.05 14.56
CA GLY A 625 -16.44 -56.83 15.02
C GLY A 625 -15.36 -56.85 13.93
N TYR A 626 -15.74 -56.82 12.64
CA TYR A 626 -14.79 -56.84 11.53
C TYR A 626 -14.68 -55.49 10.83
N ASN A 627 -13.47 -54.93 10.82
CA ASN A 627 -13.22 -53.61 10.24
C ASN A 627 -13.31 -53.58 8.68
N LYS A 628 -13.28 -54.74 8.03
CA LYS A 628 -13.41 -54.91 6.58
C LYS A 628 -14.13 -56.23 6.27
N PHE A 629 -15.04 -56.21 5.29
CA PHE A 629 -15.73 -57.41 4.80
C PHE A 629 -14.80 -58.56 4.41
N LEU A 630 -13.63 -58.26 3.82
CA LEU A 630 -12.63 -59.29 3.50
C LEU A 630 -12.12 -60.00 4.76
N LYS A 631 -11.89 -59.28 5.87
CA LYS A 631 -11.45 -59.88 7.14
C LYS A 631 -12.54 -60.74 7.79
N PHE A 632 -13.80 -60.37 7.58
CA PHE A 632 -14.94 -61.20 7.98
C PHE A 632 -14.93 -62.54 7.21
N LEU A 633 -14.75 -62.52 5.89
CA LEU A 633 -14.65 -63.76 5.10
C LEU A 633 -13.41 -64.60 5.43
N GLU A 634 -12.27 -63.96 5.70
CA GLU A 634 -11.04 -64.64 6.14
C GLU A 634 -11.19 -65.32 7.50
N SER A 635 -12.19 -64.94 8.31
CA SER A 635 -12.43 -65.54 9.62
C SER A 635 -13.19 -66.87 9.58
N ALA A 636 -13.73 -67.26 8.43
CA ALA A 636 -14.41 -68.54 8.22
C ALA A 636 -13.81 -69.31 7.02
N PRO A 637 -12.53 -69.70 7.08
CA PRO A 637 -11.86 -70.46 6.03
C PRO A 637 -12.46 -71.85 5.81
N GLU A 638 -13.27 -72.37 6.74
CA GLU A 638 -14.03 -73.62 6.64
C GLU A 638 -15.33 -73.51 5.82
N ILE A 639 -15.75 -72.28 5.48
CA ILE A 639 -16.96 -72.01 4.69
C ILE A 639 -16.60 -71.49 3.30
N VAL A 640 -15.63 -70.56 3.21
CA VAL A 640 -15.31 -69.83 1.98
C VAL A 640 -13.86 -69.99 1.58
N VAL A 641 -13.62 -70.35 0.32
CA VAL A 641 -12.30 -70.26 -0.32
C VAL A 641 -12.15 -68.90 -1.01
N LEU A 642 -11.12 -68.17 -0.62
CA LEU A 642 -10.72 -66.92 -1.26
C LEU A 642 -9.59 -67.16 -2.26
N TYR A 643 -9.74 -66.69 -3.50
CA TYR A 643 -8.71 -66.81 -4.55
C TYR A 643 -8.64 -65.55 -5.41
N LYS A 644 -7.50 -65.31 -6.05
CA LYS A 644 -7.24 -64.07 -6.80
C LYS A 644 -7.06 -64.37 -8.29
N THR A 645 -7.85 -63.72 -9.13
CA THR A 645 -7.77 -63.84 -10.60
C THR A 645 -7.92 -62.46 -11.24
N LYS A 646 -7.04 -62.13 -12.20
CA LYS A 646 -7.07 -60.84 -12.93
C LYS A 646 -7.23 -59.60 -12.03
N GLY A 647 -6.51 -59.56 -10.90
CA GLY A 647 -6.47 -58.41 -10.00
C GLY A 647 -7.61 -58.30 -8.98
N ALA A 648 -8.64 -59.14 -9.03
CA ALA A 648 -9.75 -59.15 -8.07
C ALA A 648 -9.74 -60.40 -7.17
N VAL A 649 -10.24 -60.24 -5.94
CA VAL A 649 -10.42 -61.34 -4.98
C VAL A 649 -11.83 -61.91 -5.15
N TYR A 650 -11.91 -63.22 -5.30
CA TYR A 650 -13.12 -64.00 -5.45
C TYR A 650 -13.32 -64.89 -4.23
N ALA A 651 -14.58 -65.16 -3.90
CA ALA A 651 -15.06 -66.03 -2.84
C ALA A 651 -15.95 -67.11 -3.46
N LYS A 652 -15.71 -68.37 -3.09
CA LYS A 652 -16.59 -69.50 -3.42
C LYS A 652 -16.74 -70.42 -2.20
N LEU A 653 -17.82 -71.20 -2.16
CA LEU A 653 -17.94 -72.24 -1.14
C LEU A 653 -16.86 -73.31 -1.31
N ILE A 654 -16.47 -73.92 -0.20
CA ILE A 654 -15.62 -75.10 -0.22
C ILE A 654 -16.38 -76.27 -0.84
N ASP A 655 -15.83 -76.86 -1.92
CA ASP A 655 -16.29 -78.14 -2.45
C ASP A 655 -15.86 -79.25 -1.49
N TYR A 656 -16.82 -79.84 -0.77
CA TYR A 656 -16.63 -81.14 -0.14
C TYR A 656 -16.85 -82.20 -1.22
N ARG A 657 -15.78 -82.65 -1.88
CA ARG A 657 -15.78 -83.95 -2.58
C ARG A 657 -15.40 -85.06 -1.62
#